data_AF-A0A101CT31-F1
#
_entry.id   AF-A0A101CT31-F1
#
_cell.length_a   1.000
_cell.length_b   1.000
_cell.length_c   1.000
_cell.angle_alpha   90.00
_cell.angle_beta   90.00
_cell.angle_gamma   90.00
#
_symmetry.space_group_name_H-M   'P 1'
#
loop_
_entity.id
_entity.type
_entity.pdbx_description
1 polymer ?
#
loop_
_entity_poly.entity_id
_entity_poly.type
_entity_poly.pdbx_seq_one_letter_code
_entity_poly.pdbx_strand_id
1 'polypeptide(L)'
;MNYAQINSGVQYKKNNHNKQVIGYFTNWDAWKGISGIVPKSGYNQLNIDYSQYTILNWSFLGVAKDGSLHSGDLRNKQIYQAAAVQEPGPMFWDDIYSSYDLWLLYGDLDIIHYLPEDLDKQTSSPQYYVWQKYGYKGKGSGWTNTQTGASGNYPVSVPKQNSSAKGVLELAHANGCKMMVSIGGWSMSKHFPTVAADATKRARLAADCKKLIAMGFDGIDIDWEFPGAEGMNFTGTPPDYKNFTLLMQDIRNAIGPGKLLTAAFAQTSQRLSGFEWAKLDQTMDYFNIMSYDYGGGWSDVANHNSPLYDYPESESGSGYSWDGIYKALKSFGVNMSKVCMGTGFYGRGVVTQGNAALGAKTVKQNVNVQPDGPVTTASDFTNWPTDTWDGTPNYSAVIKKIQEEAWTKQWDDNAKVPYATKGKYFLSYDDERSVELKAAYINEHKLAGTIIWQIWGDMTNITSPTSQVAGGKFASSPQTKSALVNKLNEVFAKGTTTSGGVNPPSLPANQSPIIVFTSPDAGITLKTTSVTATANVSDPDGTVSKVEFYLNGSLKKTVTSAPYTSSLSTLVAGKNEILLKAFDNGGATTTAKLEIDYSSTVVEDPNPGGGGTTGGSGSVTPPGSNDLTYILTKELYEEMFPYRNGTAQQGANWVRTSDFFSYDKLKDAISKMSNIQVKMERRCATGAYRVTRIDKVNHVEKIIREDADFKNSNAAILTEYVDYGDFCNSGSSDVRKRELMAFLANIAHETTGGWPTAPGGKFAWGLYFKEEVGYTSSSTGGYVDSGNTLYPPTAGKSYHGRGPIQLSWNYNYGQMSEFLYGDKTILLKNPEKVAEDGSLSFQTAIWFWMTPQQPKPSCHDIMIGKWVPTSADKSKGLIPGFGATINVINGGIECGSGAQLEQVTDRIGHYDKFTQIVKVSKALDGTNSTTGLNCSNMKDFQLDYNECKGLPGGGSEPAAPGSSEHCGLLEWSATKVYNGGDKIFYDGNTYEAAYWTQGNQPSTNNGNSGQPWKNKTICSGSGTSGGGVVVPPAQTTNINPIVGITSPSNGSALSALPLTVTATASDADGTISKVEIYLNGSLINTATSAPYSAYLTALTAGSNTIMAKAFDNSGGNASATVSVTYTTATSGGNTGAGGECQGVDSWSSAKVYNTGDKARDGDIIYKANYWTQNNKPSENQGSGKPWTVVSKCDGTIDASAYGETKACAGKQILVWKTGTAYDKAGTEVFYNGNVYKSKYWTQGNTPGSSDPWTLVGPCN
;
A
#
# COMPACT_ATOMS: atom_id res chain seq x y z
N MET A 1 -31.49 -26.49 16.27
CA MET A 1 -31.16 -25.05 16.44
C MET A 1 -30.89 -24.53 15.05
N ASN A 2 -31.52 -23.46 14.56
CA ASN A 2 -31.18 -22.95 13.22
C ASN A 2 -29.76 -22.36 13.27
N TYR A 3 -28.85 -22.89 12.43
CA TYR A 3 -27.51 -22.33 12.30
C TYR A 3 -27.59 -21.00 11.55
N ALA A 4 -27.26 -19.92 12.22
CA ALA A 4 -27.19 -18.60 11.61
C ALA A 4 -26.09 -18.61 10.54
N GLN A 5 -26.44 -18.18 9.32
CA GLN A 5 -25.47 -17.96 8.26
C GLN A 5 -24.51 -16.83 8.64
N ILE A 6 -23.28 -16.88 8.13
CA ILE A 6 -22.33 -15.78 8.32
C ILE A 6 -22.91 -14.53 7.68
N ASN A 7 -23.01 -13.47 8.47
CA ASN A 7 -23.27 -12.12 8.00
C ASN A 7 -22.21 -11.24 8.65
N SER A 8 -21.13 -10.99 7.92
CA SER A 8 -19.97 -10.22 8.41
C SER A 8 -20.30 -8.75 8.75
N GLY A 9 -21.51 -8.28 8.47
CA GLY A 9 -21.95 -6.90 8.73
C GLY A 9 -21.33 -5.86 7.80
N VAL A 10 -20.55 -6.29 6.80
CA VAL A 10 -19.86 -5.38 5.88
C VAL A 10 -20.83 -4.62 4.97
N GLN A 11 -20.45 -3.39 4.66
CA GLN A 11 -21.22 -2.46 3.83
C GLN A 11 -21.35 -2.92 2.37
N TYR A 12 -20.28 -3.49 1.81
CA TYR A 12 -20.19 -3.86 0.40
C TYR A 12 -20.31 -5.37 0.22
N LYS A 13 -21.16 -5.76 -0.74
CA LYS A 13 -21.59 -7.14 -1.01
C LYS A 13 -21.71 -7.31 -2.52
N LYS A 14 -21.83 -8.55 -2.99
CA LYS A 14 -21.92 -8.88 -4.43
C LYS A 14 -23.04 -8.14 -5.17
N ASN A 15 -24.12 -7.80 -4.45
CA ASN A 15 -25.29 -7.11 -4.99
C ASN A 15 -25.09 -5.58 -5.14
N ASN A 16 -23.97 -5.03 -4.68
CA ASN A 16 -23.62 -3.62 -4.83
C ASN A 16 -22.88 -3.32 -6.15
N HIS A 17 -22.58 -4.33 -6.96
CA HIS A 17 -21.87 -4.20 -8.23
C HIS A 17 -22.33 -5.25 -9.25
N ASN A 18 -21.81 -5.18 -10.48
CA ASN A 18 -22.11 -6.12 -11.57
C ASN A 18 -20.97 -7.11 -11.90
N LYS A 19 -19.85 -7.04 -11.16
CA LYS A 19 -18.71 -7.96 -11.32
C LYS A 19 -19.02 -9.36 -10.78
N GLN A 20 -18.41 -10.38 -11.39
CA GLN A 20 -18.39 -11.73 -10.85
C GLN A 20 -17.34 -11.85 -9.72
N VAL A 21 -17.72 -12.56 -8.66
CA VAL A 21 -16.83 -12.99 -7.56
C VAL A 21 -17.01 -14.50 -7.43
N ILE A 22 -16.16 -15.24 -8.12
CA ILE A 22 -16.23 -16.70 -8.27
C ILE A 22 -15.26 -17.34 -7.28
N GLY A 23 -15.71 -18.22 -6.40
CA GLY A 23 -14.86 -18.86 -5.39
C GLY A 23 -14.73 -20.38 -5.58
N TYR A 24 -13.51 -20.91 -5.62
CA TYR A 24 -13.28 -22.36 -5.53
C TYR A 24 -13.58 -22.85 -4.11
N PHE A 25 -14.57 -23.74 -3.98
CA PHE A 25 -14.98 -24.46 -2.77
C PHE A 25 -14.36 -25.85 -2.81
N THR A 26 -13.30 -26.08 -2.04
CA THR A 26 -12.60 -27.38 -2.03
C THR A 26 -13.29 -28.39 -1.11
N ASN A 27 -13.59 -29.59 -1.61
CA ASN A 27 -14.35 -30.61 -0.87
C ASN A 27 -13.51 -31.39 0.17
N TRP A 28 -12.18 -31.43 0.02
CA TRP A 28 -11.28 -32.13 0.95
C TRP A 28 -10.90 -31.32 2.19
N ASP A 29 -10.93 -29.97 2.14
CA ASP A 29 -10.37 -29.13 3.20
C ASP A 29 -11.17 -29.21 4.51
N ALA A 30 -12.41 -29.69 4.49
CA ALA A 30 -13.20 -30.03 5.67
C ALA A 30 -12.50 -31.06 6.60
N TRP A 31 -11.60 -31.89 6.08
CA TRP A 31 -10.80 -32.81 6.90
C TRP A 31 -9.76 -32.12 7.78
N LYS A 32 -9.28 -30.94 7.38
CA LYS A 32 -8.18 -30.26 8.04
C LYS A 32 -8.62 -29.63 9.36
N GLY A 33 -7.73 -29.69 10.34
CA GLY A 33 -7.81 -28.93 11.59
C GLY A 33 -6.43 -28.37 11.90
N ILE A 34 -6.33 -27.04 11.99
CA ILE A 34 -5.06 -26.32 12.00
C ILE A 34 -5.02 -25.45 13.25
N SER A 35 -4.04 -25.71 14.13
CA SER A 35 -4.00 -25.17 15.49
C SER A 35 -4.10 -23.64 15.52
N GLY A 36 -5.16 -23.14 16.16
CA GLY A 36 -5.44 -21.71 16.29
C GLY A 36 -5.65 -20.98 14.96
N ILE A 37 -6.07 -21.66 13.89
CA ILE A 37 -6.54 -21.06 12.63
C ILE A 37 -7.96 -21.56 12.32
N VAL A 38 -8.15 -22.89 12.32
CA VAL A 38 -9.44 -23.53 12.03
C VAL A 38 -9.57 -24.85 12.80
N PRO A 39 -10.68 -25.13 13.49
CA PRO A 39 -10.93 -26.45 14.07
C PRO A 39 -11.12 -27.50 12.97
N LYS A 40 -10.91 -28.78 13.29
CA LYS A 40 -11.30 -29.87 12.38
C LYS A 40 -12.77 -29.74 11.99
N SER A 41 -13.10 -29.93 10.72
CA SER A 41 -14.42 -29.66 10.11
C SER A 41 -14.83 -28.18 10.04
N GLY A 42 -13.91 -27.23 10.25
CA GLY A 42 -14.22 -25.79 10.19
C GLY A 42 -14.28 -25.19 8.78
N TYR A 43 -13.60 -25.76 7.78
CA TYR A 43 -13.77 -25.38 6.38
C TYR A 43 -14.98 -26.11 5.79
N ASN A 44 -16.17 -25.51 5.93
CA ASN A 44 -17.43 -26.08 5.49
C ASN A 44 -18.44 -24.98 5.11
N GLN A 45 -19.56 -25.40 4.52
CA GLN A 45 -20.60 -24.54 3.93
C GLN A 45 -21.33 -23.62 4.93
N LEU A 46 -21.29 -23.91 6.25
CA LEU A 46 -21.92 -23.11 7.29
C LEU A 46 -21.10 -21.86 7.66
N ASN A 47 -19.81 -21.81 7.26
CA ASN A 47 -18.86 -20.76 7.61
C ASN A 47 -18.55 -19.80 6.45
N ILE A 48 -19.34 -19.84 5.38
CA ILE A 48 -19.21 -18.95 4.21
C ILE A 48 -20.13 -17.73 4.38
N ASP A 49 -19.61 -16.53 4.16
CA ASP A 49 -20.45 -15.35 3.91
C ASP A 49 -20.90 -15.35 2.44
N TYR A 50 -22.03 -16.00 2.16
CA TYR A 50 -22.61 -16.08 0.81
C TYR A 50 -22.98 -14.71 0.22
N SER A 51 -22.99 -13.62 0.99
CA SER A 51 -23.26 -12.29 0.46
C SER A 51 -22.08 -11.71 -0.33
N GLN A 52 -20.88 -12.31 -0.24
CA GLN A 52 -19.67 -11.87 -0.93
C GLN A 52 -19.42 -12.58 -2.28
N TYR A 53 -20.07 -13.72 -2.55
CA TYR A 53 -19.80 -14.57 -3.72
C TYR A 53 -20.99 -14.64 -4.70
N THR A 54 -20.75 -14.35 -5.99
CA THR A 54 -21.77 -14.54 -7.05
C THR A 54 -21.90 -16.01 -7.46
N ILE A 55 -20.78 -16.72 -7.48
CA ILE A 55 -20.66 -18.13 -7.88
C ILE A 55 -19.69 -18.85 -6.93
N LEU A 56 -20.00 -20.08 -6.56
CA LEU A 56 -19.06 -21.02 -5.94
C LEU A 56 -18.87 -22.23 -6.86
N ASN A 57 -17.62 -22.65 -7.07
CA ASN A 57 -17.26 -23.83 -7.84
C ASN A 57 -16.95 -24.98 -6.88
N TRP A 58 -17.70 -26.08 -6.94
CA TRP A 58 -17.34 -27.31 -6.21
C TRP A 58 -16.07 -27.91 -6.81
N SER A 59 -15.05 -28.10 -5.99
CA SER A 59 -13.70 -28.44 -6.42
C SER A 59 -13.23 -29.67 -5.63
N PHE A 60 -13.11 -30.86 -6.23
CA PHE A 60 -13.28 -31.16 -7.66
C PHE A 60 -13.92 -32.53 -7.86
N LEU A 61 -14.51 -32.71 -9.04
CA LEU A 61 -14.71 -34.03 -9.64
C LEU A 61 -13.57 -34.30 -10.65
N GLY A 62 -13.10 -35.55 -10.71
CA GLY A 62 -12.11 -35.96 -11.70
C GLY A 62 -12.73 -36.68 -12.89
N VAL A 63 -11.94 -36.86 -13.96
CA VAL A 63 -12.34 -37.58 -15.18
C VAL A 63 -11.66 -38.95 -15.21
N ALA A 64 -12.43 -40.02 -15.37
CA ALA A 64 -11.93 -41.38 -15.53
C ALA A 64 -11.58 -41.72 -17.00
N LYS A 65 -10.84 -42.82 -17.21
CA LYS A 65 -10.30 -43.23 -18.53
C LYS A 65 -11.35 -43.43 -19.64
N ASP A 66 -12.61 -43.61 -19.26
CA ASP A 66 -13.76 -43.84 -20.15
C ASP A 66 -14.61 -42.58 -20.40
N GLY A 67 -14.27 -41.45 -19.76
CA GLY A 67 -15.03 -40.20 -19.81
C GLY A 67 -16.13 -40.05 -18.74
N SER A 68 -16.28 -41.00 -17.80
CA SER A 68 -17.15 -40.81 -16.62
C SER A 68 -16.52 -39.90 -15.57
N LEU A 69 -17.34 -39.23 -14.77
CA LEU A 69 -16.89 -38.41 -13.63
C LEU A 69 -16.83 -39.22 -12.33
N HIS A 70 -15.83 -38.93 -11.49
CA HIS A 70 -15.69 -39.54 -10.15
C HIS A 70 -15.36 -38.49 -9.08
N SER A 71 -15.59 -38.83 -7.80
CA SER A 71 -15.20 -37.99 -6.66
C SER A 71 -13.69 -37.77 -6.59
N GLY A 72 -13.26 -36.55 -6.24
CA GLY A 72 -11.87 -36.23 -5.97
C GLY A 72 -11.24 -37.02 -4.82
N ASP A 73 -12.03 -37.49 -3.85
CA ASP A 73 -11.55 -38.35 -2.76
C ASP A 73 -11.10 -39.74 -3.27
N LEU A 74 -11.66 -40.19 -4.42
CA LEU A 74 -11.31 -41.43 -5.11
C LEU A 74 -10.20 -41.27 -6.16
N ARG A 75 -9.50 -40.14 -6.16
CA ARG A 75 -8.33 -39.89 -7.00
C ARG A 75 -7.24 -40.93 -6.71
N ASN A 76 -6.81 -41.64 -7.76
CA ASN A 76 -5.73 -42.61 -7.70
C ASN A 76 -4.44 -41.92 -7.23
N LYS A 77 -3.95 -42.29 -6.04
CA LYS A 77 -2.74 -41.68 -5.44
C LYS A 77 -1.45 -42.00 -6.21
N GLN A 78 -1.47 -42.99 -7.10
CA GLN A 78 -0.36 -43.37 -7.97
C GLN A 78 -0.48 -42.79 -9.39
N ILE A 79 -1.41 -41.86 -9.63
CA ILE A 79 -1.74 -41.34 -10.98
C ILE A 79 -0.56 -40.64 -11.69
N TYR A 80 0.44 -40.16 -10.92
CA TYR A 80 1.70 -39.63 -11.42
C TYR A 80 2.51 -40.65 -12.24
N GLN A 81 2.36 -41.96 -11.97
CA GLN A 81 3.04 -42.99 -12.74
C GLN A 81 2.45 -43.06 -14.16
N ALA A 82 3.30 -43.10 -15.19
CA ALA A 82 2.87 -43.07 -16.59
C ALA A 82 1.77 -44.10 -16.90
N ALA A 83 1.96 -45.35 -16.49
CA ALA A 83 1.03 -46.46 -16.71
C ALA A 83 -0.21 -46.47 -15.79
N ALA A 84 -0.23 -45.68 -14.71
CA ALA A 84 -1.38 -45.63 -13.81
C ALA A 84 -2.55 -44.89 -14.47
N VAL A 85 -3.75 -45.42 -14.33
CA VAL A 85 -4.98 -44.79 -14.82
C VAL A 85 -5.93 -44.52 -13.66
N GLN A 86 -6.71 -43.45 -13.79
CA GLN A 86 -7.92 -43.28 -13.02
C GLN A 86 -9.02 -44.16 -13.62
N GLU A 87 -9.52 -45.09 -12.81
CA GLU A 87 -10.66 -45.94 -13.14
C GLU A 87 -12.00 -45.23 -12.87
N PRO A 88 -13.10 -45.66 -13.50
CA PRO A 88 -14.45 -45.20 -13.17
C PRO A 88 -14.78 -45.44 -11.69
N GLY A 89 -15.50 -44.50 -11.09
CA GLY A 89 -15.98 -44.56 -9.71
C GLY A 89 -17.26 -43.75 -9.54
N PRO A 90 -17.88 -43.76 -8.35
CA PRO A 90 -19.02 -42.90 -8.08
C PRO A 90 -18.64 -41.42 -8.17
N MET A 91 -19.55 -40.63 -8.74
CA MET A 91 -19.38 -39.18 -8.99
C MET A 91 -19.18 -38.39 -7.69
N PHE A 92 -19.85 -38.80 -6.61
CA PHE A 92 -19.63 -38.32 -5.23
C PHE A 92 -19.44 -39.57 -4.37
N TRP A 93 -18.49 -39.59 -3.45
CA TRP A 93 -18.24 -40.79 -2.66
C TRP A 93 -19.32 -40.95 -1.58
N ASP A 94 -20.00 -42.09 -1.62
CA ASP A 94 -21.10 -42.46 -0.75
C ASP A 94 -20.68 -43.05 0.60
N ASP A 95 -19.38 -43.29 0.83
CA ASP A 95 -18.85 -43.58 2.17
C ASP A 95 -18.87 -42.32 3.03
N ILE A 96 -19.99 -42.13 3.72
CA ILE A 96 -20.25 -41.07 4.70
C ILE A 96 -19.25 -41.01 5.87
N TYR A 97 -18.46 -42.05 6.13
CA TYR A 97 -17.44 -42.07 7.17
C TYR A 97 -16.09 -41.57 6.65
N SER A 98 -15.71 -41.99 5.43
CA SER A 98 -14.41 -41.67 4.80
C SER A 98 -14.43 -40.50 3.82
N SER A 99 -15.60 -39.95 3.48
CA SER A 99 -15.76 -38.75 2.64
C SER A 99 -16.61 -37.66 3.31
N TYR A 100 -16.44 -36.42 2.86
CA TYR A 100 -17.32 -35.29 3.19
C TYR A 100 -18.29 -34.92 2.06
N ASP A 101 -18.21 -35.55 0.88
CA ASP A 101 -18.99 -35.18 -0.31
C ASP A 101 -20.49 -35.03 -0.03
N LEU A 102 -21.16 -36.10 0.39
CA LEU A 102 -22.61 -36.06 0.64
C LEU A 102 -22.98 -35.09 1.78
N TRP A 103 -22.09 -34.90 2.76
CA TRP A 103 -22.33 -34.01 3.89
C TRP A 103 -22.20 -32.53 3.53
N LEU A 104 -21.21 -32.16 2.72
CA LEU A 104 -21.06 -30.79 2.22
C LEU A 104 -22.16 -30.48 1.20
N LEU A 105 -22.51 -31.44 0.35
CA LEU A 105 -23.52 -31.30 -0.70
C LEU A 105 -24.94 -31.12 -0.12
N TYR A 106 -25.30 -31.91 0.91
CA TYR A 106 -26.67 -32.01 1.42
C TYR A 106 -26.88 -31.58 2.88
N GLY A 107 -25.82 -31.39 3.66
CA GLY A 107 -25.89 -31.07 5.09
C GLY A 107 -25.99 -32.31 5.97
N ASP A 108 -26.81 -32.27 7.03
CA ASP A 108 -27.06 -33.47 7.85
C ASP A 108 -27.69 -34.59 7.01
N LEU A 109 -27.22 -35.82 7.22
CA LEU A 109 -27.74 -37.02 6.58
C LEU A 109 -28.50 -37.90 7.57
N ASP A 110 -29.59 -38.50 7.12
CA ASP A 110 -30.19 -39.67 7.77
C ASP A 110 -29.53 -40.93 7.18
N ILE A 111 -28.89 -41.73 8.04
CA ILE A 111 -28.14 -42.94 7.67
C ILE A 111 -29.05 -44.15 7.87
N ILE A 112 -29.51 -44.75 6.78
CA ILE A 112 -30.60 -45.72 6.82
C ILE A 112 -30.06 -47.12 6.53
N HIS A 113 -30.09 -47.98 7.54
CA HIS A 113 -29.65 -49.37 7.44
C HIS A 113 -30.76 -50.35 7.01
N TYR A 114 -32.00 -49.88 6.87
CA TYR A 114 -33.15 -50.67 6.41
C TYR A 114 -34.26 -49.77 5.87
N LEU A 115 -34.80 -50.12 4.70
CA LEU A 115 -36.04 -49.59 4.11
C LEU A 115 -36.99 -50.77 3.78
N PRO A 116 -38.31 -50.63 3.98
CA PRO A 116 -39.29 -51.62 3.50
C PRO A 116 -39.28 -51.74 1.96
N GLU A 117 -39.52 -52.95 1.42
CA GLU A 117 -39.64 -53.17 -0.03
C GLU A 117 -40.91 -52.56 -0.62
N ASP A 118 -41.94 -52.39 0.20
CA ASP A 118 -43.24 -51.81 -0.11
C ASP A 118 -43.39 -50.37 0.39
N LEU A 119 -42.28 -49.69 0.72
CA LEU A 119 -42.27 -48.31 1.24
C LEU A 119 -43.05 -47.33 0.36
N ASP A 120 -43.13 -47.57 -0.96
CA ASP A 120 -43.95 -46.81 -1.92
C ASP A 120 -45.45 -46.80 -1.58
N LYS A 121 -45.92 -47.74 -0.74
CA LYS A 121 -47.32 -47.91 -0.31
C LYS A 121 -47.54 -47.51 1.15
N GLN A 122 -46.47 -47.28 1.91
CA GLN A 122 -46.54 -47.00 3.35
C GLN A 122 -46.53 -45.48 3.62
N THR A 123 -47.59 -44.77 3.22
CA THR A 123 -47.70 -43.30 3.34
C THR A 123 -47.59 -42.76 4.77
N SER A 124 -47.81 -43.60 5.78
CA SER A 124 -47.67 -43.29 7.21
C SER A 124 -46.29 -43.63 7.80
N SER A 125 -45.39 -44.24 7.04
CA SER A 125 -44.04 -44.56 7.51
C SER A 125 -43.21 -43.30 7.74
N PRO A 126 -42.49 -43.15 8.86
CA PRO A 126 -41.52 -42.06 9.04
C PRO A 126 -40.43 -42.01 7.96
N GLN A 127 -40.18 -43.12 7.26
CA GLN A 127 -39.24 -43.19 6.14
C GLN A 127 -39.91 -42.92 4.78
N TYR A 128 -41.22 -42.68 4.69
CA TYR A 128 -41.91 -42.49 3.42
C TYR A 128 -41.34 -41.36 2.55
N TYR A 129 -40.82 -40.30 3.20
CA TYR A 129 -40.16 -39.18 2.52
C TYR A 129 -38.94 -39.64 1.68
N VAL A 130 -38.29 -40.74 2.08
CA VAL A 130 -37.09 -41.29 1.43
C VAL A 130 -37.43 -41.82 0.04
N TRP A 131 -38.56 -42.50 -0.09
CA TRP A 131 -39.13 -42.89 -1.38
C TRP A 131 -39.73 -41.69 -2.10
N GLN A 132 -40.58 -40.91 -1.43
CA GLN A 132 -41.34 -39.83 -2.06
C GLN A 132 -40.46 -38.74 -2.69
N LYS A 133 -39.37 -38.35 -2.00
CA LYS A 133 -38.49 -37.27 -2.43
C LYS A 133 -37.26 -37.75 -3.22
N TYR A 134 -36.71 -38.91 -2.87
CA TYR A 134 -35.44 -39.39 -3.44
C TYR A 134 -35.55 -40.73 -4.18
N GLY A 135 -36.72 -41.37 -4.21
CA GLY A 135 -37.00 -42.57 -5.00
C GLY A 135 -36.54 -43.90 -4.39
N TYR A 136 -35.89 -43.91 -3.22
CA TYR A 136 -35.32 -45.12 -2.63
C TYR A 136 -36.36 -45.97 -1.88
N LYS A 137 -36.28 -47.30 -2.04
CA LYS A 137 -36.98 -48.29 -1.21
C LYS A 137 -36.15 -49.57 -1.05
N GLY A 138 -36.59 -50.49 -0.19
CA GLY A 138 -35.91 -51.77 0.04
C GLY A 138 -35.91 -52.70 -1.17
N LYS A 139 -34.88 -53.56 -1.25
CA LYS A 139 -34.76 -54.68 -2.18
C LYS A 139 -33.79 -55.72 -1.60
N GLY A 140 -34.32 -56.78 -1.00
CA GLY A 140 -33.55 -57.80 -0.29
C GLY A 140 -32.70 -57.22 0.84
N SER A 141 -31.41 -57.57 0.87
CA SER A 141 -30.42 -57.04 1.82
C SER A 141 -29.90 -55.64 1.48
N GLY A 142 -30.56 -54.92 0.56
CA GLY A 142 -30.14 -53.62 0.08
C GLY A 142 -31.31 -52.74 -0.33
N TRP A 143 -31.03 -51.74 -1.17
CA TRP A 143 -31.97 -50.74 -1.63
C TRP A 143 -32.04 -50.69 -3.16
N THR A 144 -33.11 -50.09 -3.68
CA THR A 144 -33.24 -49.69 -5.07
C THR A 144 -33.81 -48.28 -5.18
N ASN A 145 -33.27 -47.48 -6.09
CA ASN A 145 -33.80 -46.17 -6.44
C ASN A 145 -34.71 -46.33 -7.67
N THR A 146 -36.00 -46.06 -7.48
CA THR A 146 -37.03 -46.22 -8.51
C THR A 146 -37.02 -45.15 -9.60
N GLN A 147 -36.33 -44.03 -9.38
CA GLN A 147 -36.20 -42.94 -10.36
C GLN A 147 -34.99 -43.16 -11.28
N THR A 148 -33.87 -43.67 -10.75
CA THR A 148 -32.62 -43.86 -11.50
C THR A 148 -32.37 -45.31 -11.92
N GLY A 149 -33.09 -46.27 -11.36
CA GLY A 149 -32.85 -47.71 -11.55
C GLY A 149 -31.65 -48.26 -10.76
N ALA A 150 -30.91 -47.42 -10.03
CA ALA A 150 -29.75 -47.84 -9.24
C ALA A 150 -30.15 -48.78 -8.09
N SER A 151 -29.24 -49.64 -7.66
CA SER A 151 -29.40 -50.47 -6.46
C SER A 151 -28.05 -50.73 -5.80
N GLY A 152 -28.05 -50.87 -4.47
CA GLY A 152 -26.83 -51.08 -3.69
C GLY A 152 -27.12 -51.69 -2.31
N ASN A 153 -26.06 -51.93 -1.54
CA ASN A 153 -26.15 -52.44 -0.18
C ASN A 153 -26.43 -51.30 0.82
N TYR A 154 -26.94 -51.64 2.00
CA TYR A 154 -27.07 -50.70 3.11
C TYR A 154 -25.71 -50.32 3.74
N PRO A 155 -25.59 -49.14 4.37
CA PRO A 155 -26.61 -48.11 4.53
C PRO A 155 -26.86 -47.30 3.24
N VAL A 156 -28.06 -46.73 3.12
CA VAL A 156 -28.34 -45.64 2.19
C VAL A 156 -28.40 -44.33 2.96
N SER A 157 -27.78 -43.28 2.44
CA SER A 157 -27.70 -41.97 3.09
C SER A 157 -28.47 -40.94 2.28
N VAL A 158 -29.38 -40.22 2.93
CA VAL A 158 -30.21 -39.19 2.30
C VAL A 158 -30.22 -37.89 3.11
N PRO A 159 -30.48 -36.72 2.50
CA PRO A 159 -30.57 -35.46 3.24
C PRO A 159 -31.67 -35.53 4.30
N LYS A 160 -31.29 -35.29 5.55
CA LYS A 160 -32.13 -35.43 6.74
C LYS A 160 -33.34 -34.51 6.71
N GLN A 161 -34.51 -35.07 7.00
CA GLN A 161 -35.74 -34.29 7.00
C GLN A 161 -35.71 -33.22 8.10
N ASN A 162 -36.04 -31.97 7.74
CA ASN A 162 -36.03 -30.80 8.63
C ASN A 162 -34.68 -30.53 9.32
N SER A 163 -33.55 -30.93 8.69
CA SER A 163 -32.23 -30.53 9.17
C SER A 163 -32.11 -29.01 9.30
N SER A 164 -31.39 -28.58 10.34
CA SER A 164 -30.99 -27.18 10.53
C SER A 164 -29.64 -26.85 9.91
N ALA A 165 -28.80 -27.86 9.63
CA ALA A 165 -27.54 -27.73 8.93
C ALA A 165 -27.73 -28.17 7.48
N LYS A 166 -27.83 -27.18 6.59
CA LYS A 166 -28.12 -27.38 5.18
C LYS A 166 -26.84 -27.62 4.37
N GLY A 167 -27.00 -28.25 3.22
CA GLY A 167 -25.93 -28.45 2.24
C GLY A 167 -25.62 -27.18 1.44
N VAL A 168 -24.45 -27.17 0.80
CA VAL A 168 -23.94 -26.01 0.05
C VAL A 168 -24.87 -25.57 -1.08
N LEU A 169 -25.54 -26.50 -1.76
CA LEU A 169 -26.53 -26.19 -2.81
C LEU A 169 -27.70 -25.36 -2.25
N GLU A 170 -28.32 -25.85 -1.17
CA GLU A 170 -29.48 -25.19 -0.55
C GLU A 170 -29.09 -23.81 0.02
N LEU A 171 -27.92 -23.70 0.65
CA LEU A 171 -27.44 -22.43 1.20
C LEU A 171 -27.04 -21.41 0.14
N ALA A 172 -26.35 -21.85 -0.92
CA ALA A 172 -25.99 -20.97 -2.03
C ALA A 172 -27.25 -20.37 -2.66
N HIS A 173 -28.20 -21.22 -3.05
CA HIS A 173 -29.45 -20.79 -3.68
C HIS A 173 -30.30 -19.90 -2.78
N ALA A 174 -30.45 -20.24 -1.49
CA ALA A 174 -31.17 -19.42 -0.52
C ALA A 174 -30.58 -18.01 -0.34
N ASN A 175 -29.28 -17.83 -0.61
CA ASN A 175 -28.57 -16.55 -0.53
C ASN A 175 -28.24 -15.94 -1.90
N GLY A 176 -28.89 -16.39 -2.99
CA GLY A 176 -28.68 -15.87 -4.34
C GLY A 176 -27.24 -16.02 -4.85
N CYS A 177 -26.52 -17.04 -4.37
CA CYS A 177 -25.24 -17.49 -4.92
C CYS A 177 -25.50 -18.69 -5.84
N LYS A 178 -24.82 -18.75 -6.98
CA LYS A 178 -24.88 -19.92 -7.86
C LYS A 178 -23.87 -20.96 -7.42
N MET A 179 -24.18 -22.23 -7.64
CA MET A 179 -23.26 -23.34 -7.38
C MET A 179 -22.93 -24.07 -8.67
N MET A 180 -21.66 -24.09 -9.06
CA MET A 180 -21.14 -24.83 -10.22
C MET A 180 -20.31 -26.03 -9.75
N VAL A 181 -19.97 -26.92 -10.67
CA VAL A 181 -18.96 -27.98 -10.44
C VAL A 181 -17.76 -27.74 -11.34
N SER A 182 -16.58 -27.67 -10.74
CA SER A 182 -15.32 -27.69 -11.48
C SER A 182 -14.83 -29.13 -11.63
N ILE A 183 -14.49 -29.50 -12.85
CA ILE A 183 -14.09 -30.85 -13.26
C ILE A 183 -12.62 -30.79 -13.68
N GLY A 184 -11.77 -31.58 -13.02
CA GLY A 184 -10.34 -31.66 -13.29
C GLY A 184 -9.47 -31.05 -12.20
N GLY A 185 -8.83 -29.93 -12.52
CA GLY A 185 -7.70 -29.36 -11.81
C GLY A 185 -6.40 -30.14 -12.08
N TRP A 186 -5.28 -29.57 -11.62
CA TRP A 186 -3.90 -29.99 -11.85
C TRP A 186 -3.71 -31.50 -11.78
N SER A 187 -4.21 -32.10 -10.71
CA SER A 187 -3.97 -33.51 -10.40
C SER A 187 -4.91 -34.53 -11.04
N MET A 188 -6.04 -34.10 -11.62
CA MET A 188 -7.05 -35.00 -12.20
C MET A 188 -7.29 -34.76 -13.69
N SER A 189 -6.45 -33.95 -14.33
CA SER A 189 -6.54 -33.63 -15.76
C SER A 189 -6.05 -34.75 -16.70
N LYS A 190 -5.41 -35.82 -16.19
CA LYS A 190 -4.72 -36.87 -16.96
C LYS A 190 -5.46 -37.38 -18.21
N HIS A 191 -6.76 -37.60 -18.07
CA HIS A 191 -7.55 -38.29 -19.10
C HIS A 191 -8.20 -37.35 -20.11
N PHE A 192 -8.23 -36.03 -19.87
CA PHE A 192 -8.87 -35.07 -20.77
C PHE A 192 -8.42 -35.18 -22.23
N PRO A 193 -7.11 -35.29 -22.59
CA PRO A 193 -6.73 -35.41 -24.00
C PRO A 193 -7.41 -36.60 -24.69
N THR A 194 -7.42 -37.77 -24.03
CA THR A 194 -8.02 -38.99 -24.59
C THR A 194 -9.56 -38.99 -24.57
N VAL A 195 -10.17 -38.26 -23.63
CA VAL A 195 -11.63 -38.11 -23.52
C VAL A 195 -12.14 -37.08 -24.52
N ALA A 196 -11.44 -35.96 -24.68
CA ALA A 196 -11.77 -34.91 -25.64
C ALA A 196 -11.57 -35.36 -27.09
N ALA A 197 -10.58 -36.22 -27.37
CA ALA A 197 -10.39 -36.78 -28.72
C ALA A 197 -11.51 -37.76 -29.14
N ASP A 198 -12.10 -38.51 -28.20
CA ASP A 198 -13.07 -39.58 -28.47
C ASP A 198 -14.52 -39.10 -28.28
N ALA A 199 -15.29 -39.07 -29.37
CA ALA A 199 -16.69 -38.61 -29.35
C ALA A 199 -17.60 -39.43 -28.39
N THR A 200 -17.32 -40.71 -28.18
CA THR A 200 -18.08 -41.56 -27.24
C THR A 200 -17.80 -41.16 -25.80
N LYS A 201 -16.52 -40.86 -25.49
CA LYS A 201 -16.10 -40.42 -24.15
C LYS A 201 -16.55 -38.98 -23.87
N ARG A 202 -16.48 -38.08 -24.84
CA ARG A 202 -17.08 -36.72 -24.73
C ARG A 202 -18.58 -36.80 -24.44
N ALA A 203 -19.32 -37.63 -25.18
CA ALA A 203 -20.75 -37.83 -24.94
C ALA A 203 -21.05 -38.39 -23.54
N ARG A 204 -20.18 -39.27 -22.99
CA ARG A 204 -20.29 -39.75 -21.60
C ARG A 204 -20.06 -38.61 -20.59
N LEU A 205 -19.02 -37.81 -20.75
CA LEU A 205 -18.72 -36.67 -19.88
C LEU A 205 -19.85 -35.64 -19.91
N ALA A 206 -20.35 -35.30 -21.11
CA ALA A 206 -21.48 -34.38 -21.28
C ALA A 206 -22.79 -34.92 -20.67
N ALA A 207 -23.02 -36.23 -20.72
CA ALA A 207 -24.15 -36.87 -20.04
C ALA A 207 -24.02 -36.81 -18.51
N ASP A 208 -22.82 -36.96 -17.96
CA ASP A 208 -22.56 -36.79 -16.53
C ASP A 208 -22.69 -35.32 -16.08
N CYS A 209 -22.24 -34.36 -16.90
CA CYS A 209 -22.52 -32.94 -16.70
C CYS A 209 -24.03 -32.66 -16.63
N LYS A 210 -24.83 -33.27 -17.51
CA LYS A 210 -26.29 -33.16 -17.46
C LYS A 210 -26.90 -33.75 -16.18
N LYS A 211 -26.32 -34.81 -15.60
CA LYS A 211 -26.74 -35.33 -14.28
C LYS A 211 -26.47 -34.32 -13.17
N LEU A 212 -25.31 -33.66 -13.16
CA LEU A 212 -24.99 -32.60 -12.19
C LEU A 212 -26.00 -31.45 -12.26
N ILE A 213 -26.37 -31.00 -13.47
CA ILE A 213 -27.43 -30.00 -13.63
C ILE A 213 -28.77 -30.49 -13.08
N ALA A 214 -29.12 -31.77 -13.28
CA ALA A 214 -30.34 -32.37 -12.72
C ALA A 214 -30.30 -32.52 -11.17
N MET A 215 -29.10 -32.60 -10.57
CA MET A 215 -28.91 -32.56 -9.11
C MET A 215 -29.07 -31.15 -8.50
N GLY A 216 -29.17 -30.11 -9.34
CA GLY A 216 -29.41 -28.73 -8.91
C GLY A 216 -28.27 -27.76 -9.19
N PHE A 217 -27.12 -28.21 -9.71
CA PHE A 217 -26.02 -27.29 -10.04
C PHE A 217 -26.43 -26.30 -11.17
N ASP A 218 -25.88 -25.09 -11.10
CA ASP A 218 -26.16 -23.98 -12.01
C ASP A 218 -25.28 -23.98 -13.26
N GLY A 219 -24.19 -24.75 -13.24
CA GLY A 219 -23.27 -24.83 -14.36
C GLY A 219 -22.08 -25.74 -14.12
N ILE A 220 -21.25 -25.82 -15.15
CA ILE A 220 -20.04 -26.65 -15.23
C ILE A 220 -18.84 -25.74 -15.51
N ASP A 221 -17.73 -26.01 -14.84
CA ASP A 221 -16.43 -25.41 -15.07
C ASP A 221 -15.45 -26.53 -15.48
N ILE A 222 -14.79 -26.40 -16.63
CA ILE A 222 -13.78 -27.37 -17.08
C ILE A 222 -12.39 -26.86 -16.73
N ASP A 223 -11.74 -27.53 -15.81
CA ASP A 223 -10.40 -27.19 -15.31
C ASP A 223 -9.41 -28.23 -15.87
N TRP A 224 -9.15 -28.15 -17.18
CA TRP A 224 -8.17 -29.00 -17.86
C TRP A 224 -6.82 -28.27 -17.85
N GLU A 225 -5.86 -28.85 -17.13
CA GLU A 225 -4.52 -28.31 -16.95
C GLU A 225 -3.44 -29.17 -17.66
N PHE A 226 -3.12 -28.98 -18.95
CA PHE A 226 -3.65 -28.02 -19.92
C PHE A 226 -3.81 -28.62 -21.33
N PRO A 227 -4.79 -28.18 -22.14
CA PRO A 227 -4.82 -28.46 -23.58
C PRO A 227 -3.52 -28.05 -24.27
N GLY A 228 -2.95 -28.93 -25.08
CA GLY A 228 -1.82 -28.58 -25.96
C GLY A 228 -0.47 -28.39 -25.28
N ALA A 229 -0.37 -28.62 -23.97
CA ALA A 229 0.86 -28.53 -23.19
C ALA A 229 0.95 -29.64 -22.14
N GLU A 230 2.10 -29.80 -21.49
CA GLU A 230 2.26 -30.75 -20.39
C GLU A 230 1.50 -30.29 -19.13
N GLY A 231 0.79 -31.25 -18.51
CA GLY A 231 0.22 -31.15 -17.17
C GLY A 231 0.94 -32.08 -16.20
N MET A 232 0.46 -32.20 -14.96
CA MET A 232 1.10 -32.96 -13.87
C MET A 232 1.54 -34.39 -14.26
N ASN A 233 0.74 -35.08 -15.07
CA ASN A 233 0.87 -36.52 -15.32
C ASN A 233 0.46 -36.94 -16.74
N PHE A 234 0.46 -36.01 -17.69
CA PHE A 234 0.17 -36.25 -19.11
C PHE A 234 0.82 -35.19 -20.01
N THR A 235 1.03 -35.54 -21.28
CA THR A 235 1.51 -34.63 -22.32
C THR A 235 0.34 -34.24 -23.22
N GLY A 236 -0.04 -32.95 -23.22
CA GLY A 236 -1.00 -32.40 -24.18
C GLY A 236 -0.39 -32.22 -25.58
N THR A 237 -1.26 -32.10 -26.59
CA THR A 237 -0.88 -32.00 -28.01
C THR A 237 -1.71 -30.95 -28.74
N PRO A 238 -1.23 -30.31 -29.83
CA PRO A 238 -1.97 -29.24 -30.51
C PRO A 238 -3.43 -29.56 -30.94
N PRO A 239 -3.81 -30.82 -31.30
CA PRO A 239 -5.22 -31.19 -31.49
C PRO A 239 -6.14 -30.93 -30.28
N ASP A 240 -5.59 -30.89 -29.06
CA ASP A 240 -6.36 -30.71 -27.83
C ASP A 240 -7.15 -29.41 -27.80
N TYR A 241 -6.63 -28.32 -28.36
CA TYR A 241 -7.36 -27.03 -28.41
C TYR A 241 -8.69 -27.13 -29.20
N LYS A 242 -8.68 -27.91 -30.29
CA LYS A 242 -9.89 -28.19 -31.08
C LYS A 242 -10.79 -29.20 -30.37
N ASN A 243 -10.20 -30.24 -29.75
CA ASN A 243 -10.94 -31.24 -28.99
C ASN A 243 -11.62 -30.63 -27.75
N PHE A 244 -10.99 -29.65 -27.10
CA PHE A 244 -11.56 -28.82 -26.05
C PHE A 244 -12.78 -28.06 -26.57
N THR A 245 -12.67 -27.38 -27.72
CA THR A 245 -13.82 -26.68 -28.34
C THR A 245 -15.00 -27.63 -28.58
N LEU A 246 -14.73 -28.84 -29.11
CA LEU A 246 -15.75 -29.87 -29.29
C LEU A 246 -16.36 -30.34 -27.96
N LEU A 247 -15.54 -30.51 -26.91
CA LEU A 247 -16.00 -30.88 -25.57
C LEU A 247 -16.91 -29.82 -24.96
N MET A 248 -16.54 -28.54 -25.05
CA MET A 248 -17.36 -27.44 -24.56
C MET A 248 -18.70 -27.36 -25.32
N GLN A 249 -18.69 -27.62 -26.63
CA GLN A 249 -19.92 -27.68 -27.43
C GLN A 249 -20.81 -28.88 -27.07
N ASP A 250 -20.23 -30.07 -26.89
CA ASP A 250 -20.96 -31.27 -26.48
C ASP A 250 -21.57 -31.08 -25.07
N ILE A 251 -20.84 -30.48 -24.13
CA ILE A 251 -21.38 -30.10 -22.80
C ILE A 251 -22.50 -29.08 -22.94
N ARG A 252 -22.29 -27.97 -23.66
CA ARG A 252 -23.31 -26.92 -23.89
C ARG A 252 -24.60 -27.51 -24.47
N ASN A 253 -24.50 -28.41 -25.43
CA ASN A 253 -25.64 -29.11 -26.02
C ASN A 253 -26.38 -29.99 -24.99
N ALA A 254 -25.66 -30.62 -24.06
CA ALA A 254 -26.25 -31.47 -23.02
C ALA A 254 -26.90 -30.70 -21.86
N ILE A 255 -26.32 -29.56 -21.45
CA ILE A 255 -26.81 -28.74 -20.32
C ILE A 255 -27.77 -27.62 -20.74
N GLY A 256 -27.78 -27.25 -22.01
CA GLY A 256 -28.61 -26.18 -22.58
C GLY A 256 -28.05 -24.76 -22.40
N PRO A 257 -28.69 -23.75 -23.01
CA PRO A 257 -28.19 -22.36 -23.02
C PRO A 257 -28.45 -21.60 -21.70
N GLY A 258 -29.31 -22.10 -20.82
CA GLY A 258 -29.71 -21.42 -19.57
C GLY A 258 -28.84 -21.76 -18.34
N LYS A 259 -27.80 -22.57 -18.51
CA LYS A 259 -26.87 -23.00 -17.45
C LYS A 259 -25.47 -22.46 -17.73
N LEU A 260 -24.67 -22.19 -16.70
CA LEU A 260 -23.34 -21.64 -16.88
C LEU A 260 -22.36 -22.69 -17.41
N LEU A 261 -21.48 -22.27 -18.32
CA LEU A 261 -20.35 -23.05 -18.79
C LEU A 261 -19.10 -22.17 -18.80
N THR A 262 -18.12 -22.53 -17.97
CA THR A 262 -16.83 -21.84 -17.86
C THR A 262 -15.68 -22.83 -17.99
N ALA A 263 -14.46 -22.33 -18.03
CA ALA A 263 -13.26 -23.15 -17.92
C ALA A 263 -12.12 -22.33 -17.32
N ALA A 264 -11.18 -23.02 -16.69
CA ALA A 264 -9.92 -22.47 -16.24
C ALA A 264 -8.88 -22.48 -17.37
N PHE A 265 -8.08 -21.41 -17.45
CA PHE A 265 -7.08 -21.19 -18.49
C PHE A 265 -5.74 -20.79 -17.89
N ALA A 266 -4.66 -21.26 -18.50
CA ALA A 266 -3.29 -20.95 -18.08
C ALA A 266 -2.98 -19.44 -18.09
N GLN A 267 -2.11 -19.04 -17.18
CA GLN A 267 -1.54 -17.71 -17.01
C GLN A 267 -0.47 -17.33 -18.05
N THR A 268 -0.26 -18.16 -19.09
CA THR A 268 0.86 -18.02 -20.05
C THR A 268 0.36 -17.98 -21.49
N SER A 269 0.79 -16.96 -22.25
CA SER A 269 0.29 -16.70 -23.61
C SER A 269 0.52 -17.86 -24.58
N GLN A 270 1.64 -18.59 -24.40
CA GLN A 270 2.01 -19.75 -25.19
C GLN A 270 0.94 -20.84 -25.11
N ARG A 271 0.46 -21.15 -23.90
CA ARG A 271 -0.60 -22.15 -23.63
C ARG A 271 -2.00 -21.67 -24.05
N LEU A 272 -2.18 -20.41 -24.42
CA LEU A 272 -3.47 -19.83 -24.83
C LEU A 272 -3.61 -19.61 -26.35
N SER A 273 -2.48 -19.61 -27.07
CA SER A 273 -2.40 -19.27 -28.50
C SER A 273 -3.18 -20.21 -29.44
N GLY A 274 -3.46 -21.44 -29.03
CA GLY A 274 -4.11 -22.45 -29.89
C GLY A 274 -5.64 -22.53 -29.80
N PHE A 275 -6.27 -21.88 -28.81
CA PHE A 275 -7.72 -22.00 -28.59
C PHE A 275 -8.56 -21.31 -29.68
N GLU A 276 -9.70 -21.92 -30.03
CA GLU A 276 -10.65 -21.36 -30.99
C GLU A 276 -11.55 -20.28 -30.35
N TRP A 277 -10.95 -19.21 -29.82
CA TRP A 277 -11.60 -18.19 -28.98
C TRP A 277 -12.96 -17.68 -29.50
N ALA A 278 -13.10 -17.45 -30.81
CA ALA A 278 -14.35 -17.00 -31.42
C ALA A 278 -15.51 -18.04 -31.32
N LYS A 279 -15.20 -19.34 -31.28
CA LYS A 279 -16.19 -20.41 -31.04
C LYS A 279 -16.46 -20.59 -29.55
N LEU A 280 -15.42 -20.44 -28.71
CA LEU A 280 -15.55 -20.51 -27.27
C LEU A 280 -16.42 -19.36 -26.74
N ASP A 281 -16.30 -18.15 -27.27
CA ASP A 281 -17.19 -17.02 -26.92
C ASP A 281 -18.67 -17.27 -27.27
N GLN A 282 -18.96 -18.05 -28.32
CA GLN A 282 -20.33 -18.46 -28.63
C GLN A 282 -20.85 -19.60 -27.72
N THR A 283 -19.95 -20.30 -27.02
CA THR A 283 -20.25 -21.54 -26.28
C THR A 283 -20.25 -21.32 -24.76
N MET A 284 -19.41 -20.42 -24.26
CA MET A 284 -19.08 -20.23 -22.84
C MET A 284 -19.54 -18.87 -22.30
N ASP A 285 -19.82 -18.85 -20.99
CA ASP A 285 -20.29 -17.66 -20.28
C ASP A 285 -19.13 -16.78 -19.78
N TYR A 286 -18.08 -17.40 -19.21
CA TYR A 286 -16.89 -16.72 -18.71
C TYR A 286 -15.61 -17.52 -18.98
N PHE A 287 -14.47 -16.82 -19.05
CA PHE A 287 -13.12 -17.38 -19.16
C PHE A 287 -12.35 -17.09 -17.88
N ASN A 288 -12.04 -18.13 -17.10
CA ASN A 288 -11.38 -17.99 -15.81
C ASN A 288 -9.87 -18.12 -16.02
N ILE A 289 -9.11 -17.04 -15.89
CA ILE A 289 -7.66 -17.04 -16.08
C ILE A 289 -7.01 -17.31 -14.73
N MET A 290 -6.23 -18.39 -14.61
CA MET A 290 -5.56 -18.77 -13.38
C MET A 290 -4.29 -17.94 -13.14
N SER A 291 -4.43 -16.60 -13.06
CA SER A 291 -3.33 -15.62 -12.91
C SER A 291 -2.69 -15.62 -11.51
N TYR A 292 -2.33 -16.80 -11.05
CA TYR A 292 -1.49 -17.13 -9.91
C TYR A 292 -0.52 -18.24 -10.37
N ASP A 293 0.27 -18.81 -9.47
CA ASP A 293 1.25 -19.85 -9.81
C ASP A 293 2.25 -19.43 -10.91
N TYR A 294 2.64 -18.16 -10.94
CA TYR A 294 3.74 -17.71 -11.79
C TYR A 294 5.08 -18.22 -11.21
N GLY A 295 5.39 -17.89 -9.96
CA GLY A 295 6.56 -18.34 -9.22
C GLY A 295 6.24 -19.30 -8.06
N GLY A 296 7.12 -20.27 -7.79
CA GLY A 296 6.87 -21.30 -6.77
C GLY A 296 8.03 -22.28 -6.56
N GLY A 297 7.77 -23.43 -5.93
CA GLY A 297 8.81 -24.42 -5.63
C GLY A 297 9.52 -25.00 -6.87
N TRP A 298 8.86 -24.96 -8.03
CA TRP A 298 9.45 -25.33 -9.33
C TRP A 298 10.48 -24.31 -9.85
N SER A 299 10.48 -23.07 -9.37
CA SER A 299 11.38 -22.00 -9.85
C SER A 299 12.80 -22.10 -9.31
N ASP A 300 13.79 -21.78 -10.14
CA ASP A 300 15.23 -21.79 -9.79
C ASP A 300 15.64 -20.52 -9.04
N VAL A 301 14.79 -19.50 -9.00
CA VAL A 301 14.90 -18.30 -8.16
C VAL A 301 13.61 -18.05 -7.38
N ALA A 302 13.71 -17.36 -6.24
CA ALA A 302 12.58 -16.91 -5.46
C ALA A 302 11.85 -15.75 -6.17
N ASN A 303 10.56 -15.92 -6.42
CA ASN A 303 9.77 -15.10 -7.34
C ASN A 303 8.27 -15.08 -6.94
N HIS A 304 7.47 -14.24 -7.60
CA HIS A 304 6.10 -13.94 -7.15
C HIS A 304 5.05 -14.96 -7.58
N ASN A 305 4.11 -15.28 -6.68
CA ASN A 305 2.98 -16.16 -6.97
C ASN A 305 2.02 -15.54 -7.99
N SER A 306 1.65 -14.27 -7.83
CA SER A 306 0.59 -13.60 -8.62
C SER A 306 0.93 -12.13 -8.93
N PRO A 307 2.04 -11.83 -9.63
CA PRO A 307 2.45 -10.47 -9.98
C PRO A 307 1.41 -9.76 -10.87
N LEU A 308 1.07 -8.50 -10.53
CA LEU A 308 0.14 -7.69 -11.32
C LEU A 308 0.80 -7.17 -12.62
N TYR A 309 2.06 -6.74 -12.52
CA TYR A 309 2.88 -6.29 -13.65
C TYR A 309 4.23 -7.03 -13.68
N ASP A 310 4.96 -6.88 -14.79
CA ASP A 310 6.30 -7.45 -14.94
C ASP A 310 7.32 -6.80 -13.99
N TYR A 311 8.34 -7.56 -13.59
CA TYR A 311 9.40 -7.14 -12.66
C TYR A 311 10.75 -7.76 -13.06
N PRO A 312 11.90 -7.10 -12.78
CA PRO A 312 13.21 -7.50 -13.30
C PRO A 312 13.68 -8.89 -12.89
N GLU A 313 13.33 -9.33 -11.68
CA GLU A 313 13.74 -10.61 -11.08
C GLU A 313 12.89 -11.81 -11.58
N SER A 314 11.91 -11.57 -12.45
CA SER A 314 11.07 -12.61 -13.03
C SER A 314 11.91 -13.61 -13.85
N GLU A 315 11.99 -14.85 -13.36
CA GLU A 315 12.63 -16.00 -14.03
C GLU A 315 12.16 -16.19 -15.48
N SER A 316 10.89 -15.89 -15.74
CA SER A 316 10.25 -16.06 -17.06
C SER A 316 10.26 -14.78 -17.91
N GLY A 317 10.84 -13.68 -17.41
CA GLY A 317 10.94 -12.41 -18.12
C GLY A 317 9.60 -11.66 -18.26
N SER A 318 9.51 -10.83 -19.30
CA SER A 318 8.37 -9.96 -19.60
C SER A 318 7.15 -10.70 -20.14
N GLY A 319 5.95 -10.24 -19.79
CA GLY A 319 4.67 -10.84 -20.15
C GLY A 319 4.19 -11.92 -19.18
N TYR A 320 4.93 -12.16 -18.07
CA TYR A 320 4.67 -13.21 -17.09
C TYR A 320 3.99 -12.63 -15.83
N SER A 321 2.88 -11.93 -16.05
CA SER A 321 2.11 -11.15 -15.07
C SER A 321 0.63 -11.06 -15.47
N TRP A 322 -0.24 -10.54 -14.59
CA TRP A 322 -1.65 -10.29 -14.90
C TRP A 322 -1.80 -9.38 -16.14
N ASP A 323 -1.05 -8.29 -16.20
CA ASP A 323 -1.08 -7.37 -17.32
C ASP A 323 -0.50 -7.99 -18.60
N GLY A 324 0.55 -8.81 -18.47
CA GLY A 324 1.08 -9.62 -19.58
C GLY A 324 0.04 -10.55 -20.19
N ILE A 325 -0.70 -11.32 -19.37
CA ILE A 325 -1.73 -12.24 -19.86
C ILE A 325 -2.98 -11.49 -20.36
N TYR A 326 -3.37 -10.36 -19.74
CA TYR A 326 -4.41 -9.47 -20.26
C TYR A 326 -4.09 -8.98 -21.69
N LYS A 327 -2.86 -8.49 -21.91
CA LYS A 327 -2.39 -8.03 -23.23
C LYS A 327 -2.40 -9.16 -24.27
N ALA A 328 -2.04 -10.38 -23.88
CA ALA A 328 -2.10 -11.55 -24.75
C ALA A 328 -3.54 -11.97 -25.11
N LEU A 329 -4.44 -12.07 -24.12
CA LEU A 329 -5.86 -12.37 -24.38
C LEU A 329 -6.49 -11.35 -25.34
N LYS A 330 -6.17 -10.07 -25.15
CA LYS A 330 -6.61 -8.99 -26.03
C LYS A 330 -6.05 -9.11 -27.45
N SER A 331 -4.79 -9.52 -27.62
CA SER A 331 -4.19 -9.72 -28.96
C SER A 331 -4.72 -10.97 -29.68
N PHE A 332 -5.18 -11.99 -28.93
CA PHE A 332 -5.91 -13.13 -29.47
C PHE A 332 -7.39 -12.83 -29.81
N GLY A 333 -7.88 -11.62 -29.55
CA GLY A 333 -9.26 -11.23 -29.81
C GLY A 333 -10.28 -11.82 -28.84
N VAL A 334 -9.86 -12.17 -27.62
CA VAL A 334 -10.76 -12.68 -26.57
C VAL A 334 -11.76 -11.60 -26.15
N ASN A 335 -13.01 -12.03 -25.91
CA ASN A 335 -14.05 -11.17 -25.39
C ASN A 335 -13.78 -10.78 -23.93
N MET A 336 -13.09 -9.65 -23.73
CA MET A 336 -12.60 -9.24 -22.41
C MET A 336 -13.72 -9.01 -21.37
N SER A 337 -14.96 -8.72 -21.78
CA SER A 337 -16.09 -8.60 -20.85
C SER A 337 -16.58 -9.94 -20.30
N LYS A 338 -15.99 -11.07 -20.73
CA LYS A 338 -16.19 -12.41 -20.17
C LYS A 338 -14.98 -12.93 -19.37
N VAL A 339 -13.88 -12.19 -19.32
CA VAL A 339 -12.65 -12.63 -18.64
C VAL A 339 -12.75 -12.38 -17.14
N CYS A 340 -12.54 -13.41 -16.34
CA CYS A 340 -12.37 -13.35 -14.89
C CYS A 340 -10.89 -13.59 -14.56
N MET A 341 -10.24 -12.65 -13.86
CA MET A 341 -8.82 -12.81 -13.49
C MET A 341 -8.68 -13.54 -12.15
N GLY A 342 -7.71 -14.44 -12.04
CA GLY A 342 -7.49 -15.33 -10.90
C GLY A 342 -6.68 -14.70 -9.79
N THR A 343 -7.28 -14.59 -8.60
CA THR A 343 -6.65 -14.09 -7.37
C THR A 343 -6.35 -15.25 -6.42
N GLY A 344 -5.10 -15.38 -5.97
CA GLY A 344 -4.69 -16.45 -5.07
C GLY A 344 -4.74 -16.03 -3.59
N PHE A 345 -5.67 -16.58 -2.79
CA PHE A 345 -5.76 -16.32 -1.34
C PHE A 345 -4.79 -17.20 -0.52
N TYR A 346 -3.58 -17.38 -1.04
CA TYR A 346 -2.51 -18.22 -0.51
C TYR A 346 -1.14 -17.66 -0.92
N GLY A 347 -0.12 -18.02 -0.15
CA GLY A 347 1.28 -17.75 -0.50
C GLY A 347 1.98 -18.96 -1.12
N ARG A 348 3.18 -18.73 -1.66
CA ARG A 348 4.12 -19.79 -2.07
C ARG A 348 5.46 -19.58 -1.36
N GLY A 349 5.82 -20.53 -0.50
CA GLY A 349 7.06 -20.52 0.28
C GLY A 349 8.17 -21.31 -0.40
N VAL A 350 9.38 -20.75 -0.50
CA VAL A 350 10.57 -21.44 -1.04
C VAL A 350 11.82 -21.24 -0.18
N VAL A 351 12.76 -22.19 -0.27
CA VAL A 351 14.06 -22.15 0.41
C VAL A 351 15.14 -21.65 -0.57
N THR A 352 15.96 -20.68 -0.13
CA THR A 352 17.00 -20.03 -0.92
C THR A 352 18.42 -20.47 -0.54
N GLN A 353 19.37 -20.24 -1.44
CA GLN A 353 20.80 -20.41 -1.21
C GLN A 353 21.31 -19.23 -0.37
N GLY A 354 21.49 -19.44 0.93
CA GLY A 354 21.79 -18.36 1.87
C GLY A 354 20.55 -17.50 2.15
N ASN A 355 20.74 -16.21 2.42
CA ASN A 355 19.65 -15.32 2.79
C ASN A 355 18.64 -15.13 1.66
N ALA A 356 17.36 -15.15 2.01
CA ALA A 356 16.24 -14.98 1.10
C ALA A 356 16.09 -13.52 0.66
N ALA A 357 15.89 -13.34 -0.64
CA ALA A 357 15.51 -12.11 -1.31
C ALA A 357 14.75 -12.46 -2.59
N LEU A 358 14.07 -11.49 -3.21
CA LEU A 358 13.53 -11.65 -4.56
C LEU A 358 14.69 -11.91 -5.54
N GLY A 359 14.50 -12.83 -6.50
CA GLY A 359 15.54 -13.27 -7.42
C GLY A 359 16.63 -14.17 -6.81
N ALA A 360 16.60 -14.47 -5.50
CA ALA A 360 17.61 -15.32 -4.87
C ALA A 360 17.47 -16.79 -5.34
N LYS A 361 18.58 -17.43 -5.73
CA LYS A 361 18.59 -18.83 -6.19
C LYS A 361 17.97 -19.76 -5.16
N THR A 362 17.12 -20.67 -5.61
CA THR A 362 16.46 -21.64 -4.73
C THR A 362 17.35 -22.85 -4.44
N VAL A 363 16.99 -23.60 -3.39
CA VAL A 363 17.61 -24.89 -3.04
C VAL A 363 16.62 -26.00 -3.41
N LYS A 364 16.90 -26.68 -4.53
CA LYS A 364 16.13 -27.85 -4.95
C LYS A 364 16.38 -29.04 -4.02
N GLN A 365 15.30 -29.73 -3.67
CA GLN A 365 15.29 -31.02 -2.99
C GLN A 365 14.32 -31.97 -3.71
N ASN A 366 14.66 -33.25 -3.70
CA ASN A 366 13.77 -34.30 -4.21
C ASN A 366 12.89 -34.79 -3.06
N VAL A 367 11.58 -34.64 -3.21
CA VAL A 367 10.57 -35.09 -2.23
C VAL A 367 9.46 -35.83 -2.94
N ASN A 368 8.68 -36.64 -2.21
CA ASN A 368 7.49 -37.27 -2.76
C ASN A 368 6.23 -36.56 -2.23
N VAL A 369 5.69 -35.64 -3.02
CA VAL A 369 4.39 -34.99 -2.76
C VAL A 369 3.28 -35.94 -3.23
N GLN A 370 2.05 -35.79 -2.72
CA GLN A 370 0.91 -36.62 -3.14
C GLN A 370 -0.26 -35.72 -3.54
N PRO A 371 -0.80 -35.87 -4.76
CA PRO A 371 -0.66 -37.00 -5.68
C PRO A 371 0.49 -36.90 -6.71
N ASP A 372 1.20 -35.77 -6.76
CA ASP A 372 2.20 -35.42 -7.79
C ASP A 372 3.37 -36.41 -7.90
N GLY A 373 3.67 -37.15 -6.84
CA GLY A 373 4.73 -38.16 -6.80
C GLY A 373 6.11 -37.56 -6.49
N PRO A 374 7.19 -38.21 -6.97
CA PRO A 374 8.54 -37.69 -6.82
C PRO A 374 8.73 -36.40 -7.63
N VAL A 375 8.92 -35.28 -6.94
CA VAL A 375 9.13 -33.95 -7.52
C VAL A 375 10.43 -33.33 -7.04
N THR A 376 11.08 -32.56 -7.92
CA THR A 376 12.21 -31.70 -7.58
C THR A 376 11.67 -30.30 -7.30
N THR A 377 11.71 -29.87 -6.04
CA THR A 377 11.11 -28.60 -5.61
C THR A 377 11.99 -27.87 -4.59
N ALA A 378 11.83 -26.55 -4.50
CA ALA A 378 12.37 -25.71 -3.45
C ALA A 378 11.35 -25.33 -2.37
N SER A 379 10.14 -25.91 -2.39
CA SER A 379 9.06 -25.58 -1.44
C SER A 379 9.52 -25.59 0.02
N ASP A 380 9.14 -24.57 0.77
CA ASP A 380 9.46 -24.41 2.18
C ASP A 380 8.52 -25.23 3.07
N PHE A 381 8.77 -26.54 3.12
CA PHE A 381 8.08 -27.45 4.03
C PHE A 381 8.51 -27.33 5.50
N THR A 382 9.49 -26.46 5.82
CA THR A 382 9.89 -26.22 7.23
C THR A 382 8.92 -25.27 7.90
N ASN A 383 8.53 -24.19 7.21
CA ASN A 383 7.53 -23.25 7.72
C ASN A 383 6.10 -23.64 7.34
N TRP A 384 5.94 -24.39 6.23
CA TRP A 384 4.64 -24.73 5.64
C TRP A 384 4.56 -26.25 5.34
N PRO A 385 4.41 -27.10 6.38
CA PRO A 385 4.51 -28.55 6.26
C PRO A 385 3.65 -29.19 5.18
N THR A 386 4.19 -30.24 4.54
CA THR A 386 3.59 -30.94 3.40
C THR A 386 2.18 -31.50 3.70
N ASP A 387 1.94 -31.97 4.92
CA ASP A 387 0.67 -32.56 5.35
C ASP A 387 -0.46 -31.52 5.58
N THR A 388 -0.09 -30.26 5.79
CA THR A 388 -1.00 -29.19 6.19
C THR A 388 -1.22 -28.18 5.07
N TRP A 389 -0.11 -27.76 4.45
CA TRP A 389 -0.04 -26.63 3.51
C TRP A 389 0.61 -26.96 2.18
N ASP A 390 1.39 -28.04 2.06
CA ASP A 390 2.13 -28.38 0.82
C ASP A 390 2.99 -27.22 0.24
N GLY A 391 3.60 -26.41 1.13
CA GLY A 391 4.33 -25.21 0.72
C GLY A 391 3.45 -24.02 0.27
N THR A 392 2.13 -24.18 0.28
CA THR A 392 1.12 -23.19 -0.17
C THR A 392 0.17 -22.73 0.96
N PRO A 393 0.67 -21.96 1.95
CA PRO A 393 -0.15 -21.52 3.08
C PRO A 393 -1.28 -20.57 2.68
N ASN A 394 -2.48 -20.79 3.22
CA ASN A 394 -3.60 -19.83 3.13
C ASN A 394 -3.19 -18.45 3.67
N TYR A 395 -3.76 -17.36 3.13
CA TYR A 395 -3.53 -15.99 3.60
C TYR A 395 -3.70 -15.85 5.13
N SER A 396 -4.74 -16.47 5.70
CA SER A 396 -4.99 -16.48 7.15
C SER A 396 -3.86 -17.09 7.98
N ALA A 397 -3.12 -18.06 7.42
CA ALA A 397 -1.91 -18.63 8.04
C ALA A 397 -0.68 -17.75 7.82
N VAL A 398 -0.56 -17.14 6.65
CA VAL A 398 0.51 -16.18 6.32
C VAL A 398 0.50 -15.01 7.30
N ILE A 399 -0.63 -14.32 7.44
CA ILE A 399 -0.73 -13.15 8.33
C ILE A 399 -0.46 -13.51 9.79
N LYS A 400 -0.97 -14.66 10.26
CA LYS A 400 -0.74 -15.14 11.61
C LYS A 400 0.75 -15.43 11.85
N LYS A 401 1.40 -16.18 10.95
CA LYS A 401 2.81 -16.56 11.12
C LYS A 401 3.75 -15.34 11.04
N ILE A 402 3.42 -14.33 10.22
CA ILE A 402 4.18 -13.08 10.16
C ILE A 402 3.95 -12.21 11.41
N GLN A 403 2.79 -12.30 12.08
CA GLN A 403 2.54 -11.62 13.36
C GLN A 403 3.23 -12.32 14.55
N GLU A 404 3.29 -13.65 14.54
CA GLU A 404 3.82 -14.47 15.64
C GLU A 404 5.34 -14.74 15.56
N GLU A 405 5.95 -14.61 14.38
CA GLU A 405 7.37 -14.90 14.14
C GLU A 405 8.07 -13.74 13.41
N ALA A 406 9.39 -13.65 13.55
CA ALA A 406 10.22 -12.61 12.92
C ALA A 406 10.42 -12.80 11.39
N TRP A 407 9.33 -12.70 10.63
CA TRP A 407 9.37 -12.50 9.17
C TRP A 407 9.42 -11.01 8.85
N THR A 408 10.29 -10.62 7.92
CA THR A 408 10.33 -9.26 7.38
C THR A 408 9.34 -9.18 6.24
N LYS A 409 8.35 -8.29 6.31
CA LYS A 409 7.42 -8.02 5.20
C LYS A 409 8.09 -7.09 4.19
N GLN A 410 7.86 -7.32 2.92
CA GLN A 410 8.45 -6.62 1.78
C GLN A 410 7.36 -6.30 0.76
N TRP A 411 7.54 -5.26 -0.05
CA TRP A 411 6.64 -4.90 -1.14
C TRP A 411 7.44 -4.75 -2.44
N ASP A 412 7.05 -5.46 -3.49
CA ASP A 412 7.58 -5.22 -4.83
C ASP A 412 6.69 -4.19 -5.53
N ASP A 413 7.22 -2.99 -5.74
CA ASP A 413 6.48 -1.90 -6.37
C ASP A 413 6.47 -1.96 -7.92
N ASN A 414 7.26 -2.83 -8.56
CA ASN A 414 7.08 -3.17 -9.96
C ASN A 414 5.89 -4.14 -10.09
N ALA A 415 5.98 -5.29 -9.40
CA ALA A 415 4.97 -6.34 -9.48
C ALA A 415 3.65 -6.01 -8.75
N LYS A 416 3.64 -4.99 -7.89
CA LYS A 416 2.53 -4.54 -7.03
C LYS A 416 1.96 -5.66 -6.13
N VAL A 417 2.85 -6.44 -5.53
CA VAL A 417 2.52 -7.55 -4.61
C VAL A 417 3.46 -7.61 -3.41
N PRO A 418 2.99 -8.10 -2.25
CA PRO A 418 3.84 -8.31 -1.08
C PRO A 418 4.63 -9.62 -1.18
N TYR A 419 5.76 -9.65 -0.47
CA TYR A 419 6.46 -10.87 -0.12
C TYR A 419 7.01 -10.78 1.30
N ALA A 420 7.57 -11.87 1.83
CA ALA A 420 8.18 -11.89 3.15
C ALA A 420 9.42 -12.78 3.17
N THR A 421 10.39 -12.44 4.02
CA THR A 421 11.65 -13.19 4.15
C THR A 421 11.99 -13.48 5.61
N LYS A 422 12.61 -14.63 5.86
CA LYS A 422 13.12 -15.04 7.18
C LYS A 422 14.33 -15.95 7.03
N GLY A 423 15.54 -15.43 7.25
CA GLY A 423 16.77 -16.20 7.02
C GLY A 423 16.86 -16.69 5.57
N LYS A 424 16.81 -18.01 5.35
CA LYS A 424 16.81 -18.64 4.02
C LYS A 424 15.41 -18.95 3.44
N TYR A 425 14.36 -18.42 4.04
CA TYR A 425 12.97 -18.68 3.65
C TYR A 425 12.37 -17.44 2.99
N PHE A 426 11.80 -17.62 1.79
CA PHE A 426 11.08 -16.61 1.03
C PHE A 426 9.61 -17.02 0.92
N LEU A 427 8.70 -16.05 0.93
CA LEU A 427 7.26 -16.25 0.79
C LEU A 427 6.66 -15.14 -0.07
N SER A 428 6.18 -15.45 -1.28
CA SER A 428 5.29 -14.54 -2.01
C SER A 428 3.84 -14.81 -1.61
N TYR A 429 2.99 -13.77 -1.53
CA TYR A 429 1.57 -13.87 -1.19
C TYR A 429 0.78 -12.67 -1.74
N ASP A 430 -0.53 -12.66 -1.54
CA ASP A 430 -1.40 -11.49 -1.76
C ASP A 430 -1.95 -10.98 -0.43
N ASP A 431 -2.15 -9.67 -0.30
CA ASP A 431 -2.78 -9.02 0.85
C ASP A 431 -3.87 -8.02 0.43
N GLU A 432 -4.47 -7.31 1.38
CA GLU A 432 -5.53 -6.34 1.07
C GLU A 432 -5.06 -5.23 0.11
N ARG A 433 -3.78 -4.86 0.10
CA ARG A 433 -3.22 -3.82 -0.80
C ARG A 433 -3.09 -4.36 -2.23
N SER A 434 -2.54 -5.55 -2.43
CA SER A 434 -2.43 -6.12 -3.78
C SER A 434 -3.79 -6.54 -4.35
N VAL A 435 -4.71 -7.02 -3.49
CA VAL A 435 -6.09 -7.33 -3.86
C VAL A 435 -6.89 -6.07 -4.23
N GLU A 436 -6.68 -4.94 -3.55
CA GLU A 436 -7.25 -3.64 -3.93
C GLU A 436 -6.83 -3.22 -5.34
N LEU A 437 -5.53 -3.30 -5.65
CA LEU A 437 -4.98 -2.97 -6.97
C LEU A 437 -5.49 -3.91 -8.07
N LYS A 438 -5.60 -5.21 -7.78
CA LYS A 438 -6.16 -6.22 -8.70
C LYS A 438 -7.65 -5.97 -8.99
N ALA A 439 -8.43 -5.59 -7.98
CA ALA A 439 -9.83 -5.22 -8.16
C ALA A 439 -10.00 -3.93 -8.98
N ALA A 440 -9.14 -2.92 -8.74
CA ALA A 440 -9.11 -1.69 -9.52
C ALA A 440 -8.79 -1.98 -11.00
N TYR A 441 -7.80 -2.84 -11.27
CA TYR A 441 -7.43 -3.29 -12.62
C TYR A 441 -8.61 -3.94 -13.36
N ILE A 442 -9.39 -4.80 -12.68
CA ILE A 442 -10.61 -5.44 -13.23
C ILE A 442 -11.72 -4.43 -13.56
N ASN A 443 -11.88 -3.38 -12.74
CA ASN A 443 -12.81 -2.29 -13.04
C ASN A 443 -12.36 -1.48 -14.27
N GLU A 444 -11.11 -1.01 -14.27
CA GLU A 444 -10.50 -0.19 -15.33
C GLU A 444 -10.54 -0.88 -16.69
N HIS A 445 -10.13 -2.15 -16.75
CA HIS A 445 -10.10 -2.94 -17.98
C HIS A 445 -11.45 -3.55 -18.36
N LYS A 446 -12.52 -3.23 -17.61
CA LYS A 446 -13.92 -3.66 -17.84
C LYS A 446 -14.08 -5.18 -17.94
N LEU A 447 -13.27 -5.92 -17.17
CA LEU A 447 -13.30 -7.38 -17.12
C LEU A 447 -14.56 -7.88 -16.39
N ALA A 448 -14.93 -9.15 -16.58
CA ALA A 448 -16.14 -9.72 -16.00
C ALA A 448 -16.09 -9.75 -14.46
N GLY A 449 -14.92 -9.96 -13.88
CA GLY A 449 -14.74 -10.09 -12.43
C GLY A 449 -13.45 -10.81 -12.06
N THR A 450 -13.49 -11.55 -10.96
CA THR A 450 -12.38 -12.38 -10.48
C THR A 450 -12.84 -13.79 -10.14
N ILE A 451 -11.92 -14.75 -10.30
CA ILE A 451 -12.01 -16.07 -9.71
C ILE A 451 -10.97 -16.22 -8.59
N ILE A 452 -11.33 -16.90 -7.51
CA ILE A 452 -10.55 -16.95 -6.26
C ILE A 452 -10.16 -18.40 -5.98
N TRP A 453 -8.86 -18.68 -5.98
CA TRP A 453 -8.30 -19.91 -5.44
C TRP A 453 -7.70 -19.60 -4.06
N GLN A 454 -8.31 -19.99 -2.95
CA GLN A 454 -9.62 -20.62 -2.78
C GLN A 454 -10.32 -19.97 -1.55
N ILE A 455 -11.63 -20.18 -1.37
CA ILE A 455 -12.44 -19.35 -0.45
C ILE A 455 -12.07 -19.47 1.03
N TRP A 456 -11.44 -20.57 1.46
CA TRP A 456 -10.94 -20.78 2.82
C TRP A 456 -9.64 -19.99 3.09
N GLY A 457 -9.03 -19.44 2.03
CA GLY A 457 -7.72 -18.79 2.06
C GLY A 457 -7.67 -17.57 2.98
N ASP A 458 -8.70 -16.72 2.96
CA ASP A 458 -8.76 -15.47 3.73
C ASP A 458 -9.59 -15.55 5.01
N MET A 459 -10.15 -16.73 5.32
CA MET A 459 -11.02 -16.90 6.47
C MET A 459 -10.24 -16.86 7.79
N THR A 460 -10.69 -15.98 8.68
CA THR A 460 -10.15 -15.75 10.03
C THR A 460 -11.26 -15.83 11.07
N ASN A 461 -10.90 -16.00 12.35
CA ASN A 461 -11.84 -16.18 13.45
C ASN A 461 -12.79 -17.38 13.30
N ILE A 462 -12.35 -18.45 12.61
CA ILE A 462 -13.06 -19.74 12.67
C ILE A 462 -12.73 -20.39 14.02
N THR A 463 -13.59 -20.14 15.01
CA THR A 463 -13.44 -20.67 16.37
C THR A 463 -14.27 -21.94 16.56
N SER A 464 -13.93 -22.74 17.56
CA SER A 464 -14.72 -23.90 17.94
C SER A 464 -15.60 -23.55 19.15
N PRO A 465 -16.92 -23.30 18.98
CA PRO A 465 -17.82 -23.29 20.13
C PRO A 465 -17.93 -24.72 20.65
N THR A 466 -17.55 -24.93 21.90
CA THR A 466 -17.39 -26.23 22.60
C THR A 466 -18.70 -27.01 22.82
N SER A 467 -19.74 -26.79 22.04
CA SER A 467 -21.06 -27.43 22.22
C SER A 467 -21.98 -27.51 20.98
N GLN A 468 -21.61 -27.02 19.79
CA GLN A 468 -22.49 -27.09 18.60
C GLN A 468 -21.84 -27.71 17.38
N VAL A 469 -21.75 -29.04 17.39
CA VAL A 469 -21.47 -29.83 16.18
C VAL A 469 -22.78 -30.07 15.43
N ALA A 470 -22.92 -29.44 14.26
CA ALA A 470 -24.04 -29.67 13.35
C ALA A 470 -24.03 -31.12 12.85
N GLY A 471 -25.13 -31.84 13.07
CA GLY A 471 -25.31 -33.26 12.69
C GLY A 471 -24.31 -34.25 13.29
N GLY A 472 -23.40 -33.81 14.16
CA GLY A 472 -22.25 -34.59 14.59
C GLY A 472 -21.03 -34.56 13.66
N LYS A 473 -21.02 -33.76 12.56
CA LYS A 473 -19.88 -33.70 11.62
C LYS A 473 -19.31 -32.30 11.30
N PHE A 474 -20.04 -31.20 11.51
CA PHE A 474 -19.55 -29.84 11.16
C PHE A 474 -19.39 -28.89 12.34
N ALA A 475 -18.29 -28.12 12.34
CA ALA A 475 -18.08 -26.99 13.24
C ALA A 475 -18.63 -25.68 12.64
N SER A 476 -19.54 -24.99 13.34
CA SER A 476 -20.06 -23.69 12.92
C SER A 476 -19.42 -22.56 13.72
N SER A 477 -18.98 -21.50 13.04
CA SER A 477 -18.36 -20.29 13.62
C SER A 477 -18.98 -19.03 13.00
N PRO A 478 -20.11 -18.53 13.52
CA PRO A 478 -20.79 -17.31 13.06
C PRO A 478 -19.91 -16.04 13.00
N GLN A 479 -18.76 -16.06 13.68
CA GLN A 479 -17.80 -14.95 13.78
C GLN A 479 -16.73 -14.93 12.68
N THR A 480 -16.80 -15.85 11.72
CA THR A 480 -15.85 -15.95 10.59
C THR A 480 -15.78 -14.64 9.80
N LYS A 481 -14.56 -14.22 9.42
CA LYS A 481 -14.30 -13.01 8.61
C LYS A 481 -13.36 -13.30 7.45
N SER A 482 -13.63 -12.71 6.28
CA SER A 482 -12.85 -12.87 5.05
C SER A 482 -12.41 -11.50 4.51
N ALA A 483 -11.18 -11.08 4.82
CA ALA A 483 -10.72 -9.72 4.54
C ALA A 483 -10.54 -9.43 3.03
N LEU A 484 -9.98 -10.38 2.29
CA LEU A 484 -9.62 -10.19 0.88
C LEU A 484 -10.87 -10.14 0.00
N VAL A 485 -11.86 -11.03 0.23
CA VAL A 485 -13.12 -10.98 -0.54
C VAL A 485 -13.95 -9.73 -0.24
N ASN A 486 -13.92 -9.24 1.00
CA ASN A 486 -14.57 -7.99 1.37
C ASN A 486 -13.93 -6.80 0.63
N LYS A 487 -12.60 -6.78 0.51
CA LYS A 487 -11.86 -5.76 -0.24
C LYS A 487 -12.17 -5.79 -1.75
N LEU A 488 -12.28 -6.98 -2.36
CA LEU A 488 -12.73 -7.12 -3.75
C LEU A 488 -14.12 -6.48 -3.96
N ASN A 489 -15.10 -6.84 -3.13
CA ASN A 489 -16.48 -6.33 -3.22
C ASN A 489 -16.55 -4.81 -2.96
N GLU A 490 -15.74 -4.28 -2.04
CA GLU A 490 -15.62 -2.83 -1.79
C GLU A 490 -15.19 -2.07 -3.05
N VAL A 491 -14.11 -2.49 -3.70
CA VAL A 491 -13.56 -1.80 -4.88
C VAL A 491 -14.49 -1.94 -6.09
N PHE A 492 -15.08 -3.12 -6.29
CA PHE A 492 -16.09 -3.33 -7.34
C PHE A 492 -17.34 -2.48 -7.15
N ALA A 493 -17.79 -2.24 -5.91
CA ALA A 493 -18.95 -1.40 -5.61
C ALA A 493 -18.66 0.10 -5.73
N LYS A 494 -17.45 0.56 -5.39
CA LYS A 494 -17.02 1.96 -5.57
C LYS A 494 -16.80 2.34 -7.04
N GLY A 495 -16.44 1.37 -7.89
CA GLY A 495 -16.18 1.57 -9.31
C GLY A 495 -14.88 2.35 -9.59
N THR A 496 -14.67 2.77 -10.84
CA THR A 496 -13.53 3.60 -11.25
C THR A 496 -13.85 5.08 -11.17
N THR A 497 -13.43 5.75 -10.09
CA THR A 497 -13.31 7.22 -10.04
C THR A 497 -12.06 7.70 -10.78
N THR A 498 -11.94 7.37 -12.06
CA THR A 498 -10.83 7.78 -12.94
C THR A 498 -11.36 8.24 -14.30
N SER A 499 -11.72 9.53 -14.39
CA SER A 499 -11.87 10.23 -15.67
C SER A 499 -10.49 10.68 -16.16
N GLY A 500 -9.71 9.73 -16.69
CA GLY A 500 -8.36 9.95 -17.18
C GLY A 500 -7.68 8.61 -17.42
N GLY A 501 -7.31 8.32 -18.66
CA GLY A 501 -6.68 7.05 -19.02
C GLY A 501 -5.30 6.90 -18.39
N VAL A 502 -4.98 5.66 -18.01
CA VAL A 502 -3.75 5.17 -17.35
C VAL A 502 -2.52 6.10 -17.51
N ASN A 503 -2.23 6.86 -16.46
CA ASN A 503 -1.04 6.54 -15.68
C ASN A 503 -1.53 5.84 -14.41
N PRO A 504 -0.84 4.81 -13.90
CA PRO A 504 -1.16 4.29 -12.58
C PRO A 504 -1.01 5.43 -11.56
N PRO A 505 -1.71 5.40 -10.41
CA PRO A 505 -1.37 6.30 -9.31
C PRO A 505 0.12 6.09 -9.02
N SER A 506 0.91 7.16 -9.13
CA SER A 506 2.29 7.15 -8.68
C SER A 506 2.26 7.02 -7.16
N LEU A 507 2.25 5.77 -6.69
CA LEU A 507 2.56 5.48 -5.30
C LEU A 507 3.98 6.00 -5.02
N PRO A 508 4.27 6.46 -3.79
CA PRO A 508 5.57 7.02 -3.46
C PRO A 508 6.68 6.05 -3.84
N ALA A 509 7.76 6.56 -4.43
CA ALA A 509 8.95 5.76 -4.71
C ALA A 509 9.53 5.24 -3.38
N ASN A 510 9.89 3.95 -3.33
CA ASN A 510 10.40 3.29 -2.12
C ASN A 510 11.46 4.14 -1.40
N GLN A 511 11.17 4.55 -0.17
CA GLN A 511 11.96 5.52 0.56
C GLN A 511 13.04 4.84 1.37
N SER A 512 14.31 5.10 1.05
CA SER A 512 15.45 4.55 1.79
C SER A 512 15.30 4.74 3.31
N PRO A 513 15.64 3.74 4.11
CA PRO A 513 15.33 3.71 5.54
C PRO A 513 16.10 4.82 6.27
N ILE A 514 15.44 5.60 7.12
CA ILE A 514 16.06 6.72 7.81
C ILE A 514 16.88 6.19 8.99
N ILE A 515 18.17 6.51 9.04
CA ILE A 515 19.04 6.25 10.18
C ILE A 515 19.21 7.53 11.00
N VAL A 516 18.87 7.47 12.29
CA VAL A 516 19.16 8.52 13.26
C VAL A 516 20.00 7.93 14.37
N PHE A 517 21.28 8.33 14.45
CA PHE A 517 22.13 8.00 15.60
C PHE A 517 21.50 8.58 16.88
N THR A 518 21.44 7.75 17.93
CA THR A 518 20.98 8.15 19.28
C THR A 518 22.10 8.06 20.32
N SER A 519 23.24 7.46 19.96
CA SER A 519 24.50 7.45 20.72
C SER A 519 25.62 6.92 19.81
N PRO A 520 26.88 7.36 19.95
CA PRO A 520 27.31 8.55 20.68
C PRO A 520 26.86 9.84 19.97
N ASP A 521 27.13 11.01 20.56
CA ASP A 521 26.93 12.30 19.90
C ASP A 521 28.03 12.58 18.86
N ALA A 522 27.71 13.34 17.82
CA ALA A 522 28.66 13.71 16.76
C ALA A 522 29.78 14.62 17.30
N GLY A 523 31.03 14.30 16.98
CA GLY A 523 32.19 15.08 17.42
C GLY A 523 32.50 14.99 18.92
N ILE A 524 31.89 14.05 19.65
CA ILE A 524 32.23 13.84 21.06
C ILE A 524 33.67 13.34 21.20
N THR A 525 34.42 13.93 22.15
CA THR A 525 35.74 13.44 22.56
C THR A 525 35.58 12.45 23.70
N LEU A 526 35.77 11.17 23.40
CA LEU A 526 35.74 10.08 24.36
C LEU A 526 37.08 9.93 25.08
N LYS A 527 37.02 9.39 26.31
CA LYS A 527 38.19 9.06 27.14
C LYS A 527 38.36 7.54 27.33
N THR A 528 37.58 6.75 26.60
CA THR A 528 37.56 5.27 26.63
C THR A 528 37.87 4.71 25.25
N THR A 529 38.53 3.54 25.20
CA THR A 529 38.89 2.85 23.94
C THR A 529 37.74 2.09 23.29
N SER A 530 36.53 2.25 23.83
CA SER A 530 35.27 1.69 23.33
C SER A 530 34.11 2.65 23.53
N VAL A 531 33.07 2.47 22.72
CA VAL A 531 31.83 3.25 22.70
C VAL A 531 30.65 2.37 22.29
N THR A 532 29.45 2.67 22.78
CA THR A 532 28.23 2.01 22.31
C THR A 532 27.52 2.90 21.29
N ALA A 533 27.52 2.45 20.04
CA ALA A 533 26.76 3.06 18.95
C ALA A 533 25.34 2.49 18.97
N THR A 534 24.35 3.38 18.98
CA THR A 534 22.92 3.06 18.93
C THR A 534 22.26 3.99 17.94
N ALA A 535 21.30 3.47 17.17
CA ALA A 535 20.50 4.26 16.26
C ALA A 535 19.04 3.83 16.29
N ASN A 536 18.15 4.80 16.12
CA ASN A 536 16.81 4.54 15.65
C ASN A 536 16.89 4.44 14.14
N VAL A 537 16.43 3.31 13.59
CA VAL A 537 16.31 3.13 12.15
C VAL A 537 14.86 2.81 11.86
N SER A 538 14.27 3.59 10.96
CA SER A 538 12.84 3.54 10.63
C SER A 538 12.67 3.64 9.13
N ASP A 539 11.74 2.87 8.60
CA ASP A 539 11.45 2.80 7.17
C ASP A 539 10.12 3.54 6.90
N PRO A 540 10.10 4.60 6.04
CA PRO A 540 8.90 5.42 5.83
C PRO A 540 7.74 4.71 5.11
N ASP A 541 8.02 3.71 4.27
CA ASP A 541 7.01 2.97 3.51
C ASP A 541 7.11 1.43 3.64
N GLY A 542 8.00 0.94 4.51
CA GLY A 542 8.22 -0.48 4.74
C GLY A 542 8.62 -0.88 6.17
N THR A 543 9.60 -1.77 6.28
CA THR A 543 10.25 -2.20 7.52
C THR A 543 11.75 -2.41 7.34
N VAL A 544 12.57 -1.94 8.28
CA VAL A 544 14.03 -2.08 8.26
C VAL A 544 14.45 -3.55 8.37
N SER A 545 15.06 -4.12 7.33
CA SER A 545 15.49 -5.51 7.27
C SER A 545 16.79 -5.78 8.03
N LYS A 546 17.75 -4.85 8.02
CA LYS A 546 18.98 -4.91 8.84
C LYS A 546 19.72 -3.57 8.94
N VAL A 547 20.57 -3.47 9.97
CA VAL A 547 21.53 -2.38 10.18
C VAL A 547 22.93 -2.95 10.41
N GLU A 548 23.90 -2.51 9.63
CA GLU A 548 25.30 -2.91 9.69
C GLU A 548 26.15 -1.79 10.30
N PHE A 549 26.89 -2.12 11.36
CA PHE A 549 27.74 -1.20 12.13
C PHE A 549 29.21 -1.40 11.75
N TYR A 550 29.85 -0.35 11.27
CA TYR A 550 31.25 -0.28 10.88
C TYR A 550 32.01 0.68 11.80
N LEU A 551 33.29 0.40 12.04
CA LEU A 551 34.23 1.32 12.68
C LEU A 551 35.49 1.39 11.80
N ASN A 552 35.88 2.61 11.41
CA ASN A 552 37.03 2.91 10.54
C ASN A 552 37.03 2.02 9.28
N GLY A 553 35.89 1.98 8.58
CA GLY A 553 35.67 1.19 7.36
C GLY A 553 35.51 -0.33 7.56
N SER A 554 35.76 -0.87 8.76
CA SER A 554 35.65 -2.32 9.03
C SER A 554 34.30 -2.68 9.65
N LEU A 555 33.57 -3.64 9.07
CA LEU A 555 32.32 -4.15 9.64
C LEU A 555 32.58 -4.78 11.03
N LYS A 556 31.78 -4.40 12.02
CA LYS A 556 31.87 -4.88 13.41
C LYS A 556 30.66 -5.72 13.83
N LYS A 557 29.44 -5.36 13.39
CA LYS A 557 28.21 -6.08 13.76
C LYS A 557 27.10 -5.85 12.73
N THR A 558 26.22 -6.84 12.54
CA THR A 558 24.93 -6.68 11.85
C THR A 558 23.82 -6.93 12.87
N VAL A 559 22.77 -6.10 12.84
CA VAL A 559 21.61 -6.18 13.75
C VAL A 559 20.33 -6.13 12.92
N THR A 560 19.48 -7.15 13.02
CA THR A 560 18.30 -7.34 12.17
C THR A 560 16.99 -6.86 12.79
N SER A 561 16.99 -6.43 14.05
CA SER A 561 15.80 -5.93 14.74
C SER A 561 16.17 -4.87 15.77
N ALA A 562 15.26 -3.94 16.04
CA ALA A 562 15.43 -2.95 17.09
C ALA A 562 15.52 -3.61 18.50
N PRO A 563 16.27 -3.03 19.46
CA PRO A 563 17.08 -1.81 19.33
C PRO A 563 18.37 -2.06 18.54
N TYR A 564 18.63 -1.22 17.53
CA TYR A 564 19.85 -1.32 16.73
C TYR A 564 21.02 -0.73 17.51
N THR A 565 21.74 -1.59 18.23
CA THR A 565 22.87 -1.20 19.09
C THR A 565 24.08 -2.14 18.97
N SER A 566 25.27 -1.56 19.03
CA SER A 566 26.55 -2.25 19.00
C SER A 566 27.62 -1.53 19.83
N SER A 567 28.29 -2.26 20.72
CA SER A 567 29.54 -1.79 21.30
C SER A 567 30.68 -1.94 20.29
N LEU A 568 31.40 -0.85 20.06
CA LEU A 568 32.52 -0.72 19.15
C LEU A 568 33.77 -0.45 19.98
N SER A 569 34.73 -1.38 19.95
CA SER A 569 36.00 -1.29 20.67
C SER A 569 37.17 -1.03 19.70
N THR A 570 38.37 -0.80 20.24
CA THR A 570 39.60 -0.48 19.48
C THR A 570 39.55 0.87 18.76
N LEU A 571 39.02 1.90 19.42
CA LEU A 571 39.17 3.29 18.98
C LEU A 571 40.66 3.69 18.96
N VAL A 572 41.10 4.30 17.86
CA VAL A 572 42.46 4.85 17.72
C VAL A 572 42.53 6.28 18.24
N ALA A 573 43.69 6.75 18.69
CA ALA A 573 43.83 8.13 19.20
C ALA A 573 43.55 9.16 18.09
N GLY A 574 42.74 10.16 18.40
CA GLY A 574 42.16 11.09 17.42
C GLY A 574 40.85 10.57 16.81
N LYS A 575 40.60 10.96 15.56
CA LYS A 575 39.31 10.77 14.88
C LYS A 575 39.05 9.32 14.50
N ASN A 576 37.83 8.86 14.78
CA ASN A 576 37.30 7.55 14.41
C ASN A 576 35.95 7.74 13.70
N GLU A 577 35.75 7.06 12.57
CA GLU A 577 34.48 7.03 11.85
C GLU A 577 33.66 5.80 12.27
N ILE A 578 32.47 6.03 12.82
CA ILE A 578 31.41 5.04 12.94
C ILE A 578 30.49 5.20 11.72
N LEU A 579 30.24 4.12 10.99
CA LEU A 579 29.31 4.12 9.86
C LEU A 579 28.22 3.08 10.11
N LEU A 580 26.96 3.49 9.99
CA LEU A 580 25.81 2.60 9.96
C LEU A 580 25.29 2.52 8.53
N LYS A 581 25.01 1.31 8.06
CA LYS A 581 24.29 1.06 6.81
C LYS A 581 23.00 0.32 7.09
N ALA A 582 21.86 0.95 6.81
CA ALA A 582 20.54 0.37 6.94
C ALA A 582 19.99 -0.05 5.59
N PHE A 583 19.20 -1.12 5.63
CA PHE A 583 18.55 -1.73 4.49
C PHE A 583 17.07 -1.85 4.85
N ASP A 584 16.19 -1.44 3.95
CA ASP A 584 14.74 -1.54 4.10
C ASP A 584 14.22 -2.89 3.60
N ASN A 585 12.92 -2.97 3.37
CA ASN A 585 12.26 -4.12 2.76
C ASN A 585 12.07 -4.01 1.23
N GLY A 586 12.25 -2.84 0.62
CA GLY A 586 12.24 -2.63 -0.84
C GLY A 586 13.60 -2.79 -1.52
N GLY A 587 14.68 -2.98 -0.75
CA GLY A 587 16.05 -3.09 -1.21
C GLY A 587 16.83 -1.76 -1.24
N ALA A 588 16.22 -0.62 -0.91
CA ALA A 588 16.96 0.64 -0.81
C ALA A 588 17.74 0.72 0.51
N THR A 589 18.77 1.56 0.50
CA THR A 589 19.74 1.63 1.60
C THR A 589 20.11 3.06 1.91
N THR A 590 20.24 3.33 3.20
CA THR A 590 20.83 4.58 3.70
C THR A 590 22.14 4.26 4.41
N THR A 591 23.10 5.16 4.29
CA THR A 591 24.29 5.18 5.15
C THR A 591 24.30 6.45 5.97
N ALA A 592 24.58 6.32 7.26
CA ALA A 592 24.86 7.45 8.13
C ALA A 592 26.27 7.27 8.71
N LYS A 593 27.07 8.33 8.66
CA LYS A 593 28.41 8.39 9.24
C LYS A 593 28.39 9.30 10.46
N LEU A 594 29.18 8.95 11.46
CA LEU A 594 29.35 9.67 12.70
C LEU A 594 30.83 9.66 13.07
N GLU A 595 31.46 10.82 13.08
CA GLU A 595 32.85 10.96 13.50
C GLU A 595 32.89 11.29 15.00
N ILE A 596 33.79 10.61 15.73
CA ILE A 596 34.06 10.81 17.15
C ILE A 596 35.56 10.90 17.37
N ASP A 597 36.00 11.68 18.36
CA ASP A 597 37.40 11.77 18.75
C ASP A 597 37.66 10.89 19.98
N TYR A 598 38.86 10.32 20.08
CA TYR A 598 39.36 9.66 21.29
C TYR A 598 40.64 10.35 21.77
N SER A 599 40.58 10.96 22.96
CA SER A 599 41.70 11.68 23.58
C SER A 599 42.01 11.14 24.98
N SER A 600 43.31 11.09 25.31
CA SER A 600 43.84 10.54 26.55
C SER A 600 44.09 11.58 27.66
N THR A 601 43.67 12.83 27.51
CA THR A 601 43.98 13.94 28.45
C THR A 601 42.75 14.78 28.88
N VAL A 602 42.86 15.51 30.02
CA VAL A 602 41.72 16.12 30.75
C VAL A 602 42.06 17.50 31.33
N VAL A 603 41.19 18.52 31.18
CA VAL A 603 41.21 19.84 31.87
C VAL A 603 39.76 20.38 32.07
N GLU A 604 39.55 21.28 33.05
CA GLU A 604 38.26 21.85 33.51
C GLU A 604 37.92 23.27 32.94
N ASP A 605 36.70 23.76 33.21
CA ASP A 605 36.06 25.01 32.67
C ASP A 605 36.07 26.20 33.67
N PRO A 606 36.15 27.46 33.19
CA PRO A 606 35.09 28.44 33.52
C PRO A 606 34.72 29.48 32.43
N ASN A 607 33.41 29.75 32.29
CA ASN A 607 32.76 30.83 31.51
C ASN A 607 32.94 32.24 32.17
N PRO A 608 32.69 33.45 31.54
CA PRO A 608 31.72 33.71 30.45
C PRO A 608 32.08 34.70 29.30
N GLY A 609 31.47 34.50 28.11
CA GLY A 609 30.90 35.61 27.30
C GLY A 609 31.17 35.70 25.78
N GLY A 610 30.09 35.76 24.97
CA GLY A 610 30.00 36.64 23.78
C GLY A 610 29.97 36.04 22.35
N GLY A 611 28.76 35.92 21.75
CA GLY A 611 28.49 35.86 20.29
C GLY A 611 28.84 34.54 19.55
N GLY A 612 28.17 34.13 18.46
CA GLY A 612 26.94 34.62 17.81
C GLY A 612 26.80 34.07 16.36
N THR A 613 25.58 33.69 15.93
CA THR A 613 25.16 33.36 14.53
C THR A 613 25.81 32.13 13.84
N THR A 614 25.17 31.32 12.97
CA THR A 614 23.77 31.19 12.45
C THR A 614 23.59 29.87 11.68
N GLY A 615 22.40 29.27 11.73
CA GLY A 615 21.74 28.55 10.60
C GLY A 615 22.35 27.21 10.11
N GLY A 616 21.55 26.23 9.65
CA GLY A 616 20.08 26.18 9.55
C GLY A 616 19.57 24.76 9.30
N SER A 617 18.31 24.52 9.63
CA SER A 617 17.64 23.21 9.56
C SER A 617 16.85 23.03 8.25
N GLY A 618 16.92 21.83 7.67
CA GLY A 618 16.00 21.38 6.63
C GLY A 618 14.88 20.52 7.23
N SER A 619 13.62 20.88 6.96
CA SER A 619 12.42 20.21 7.49
C SER A 619 11.74 19.38 6.41
N VAL A 620 11.33 18.15 6.74
CA VAL A 620 10.37 17.35 5.94
C VAL A 620 9.26 16.85 6.89
N THR A 621 8.01 17.01 6.45
CA THR A 621 6.79 16.79 7.24
C THR A 621 6.28 15.35 7.09
N PRO A 622 5.79 14.68 8.15
CA PRO A 622 5.26 13.31 8.05
C PRO A 622 3.79 13.26 7.59
N PRO A 623 3.34 12.18 6.92
CA PRO A 623 1.93 11.96 6.59
C PRO A 623 1.11 11.54 7.83
N GLY A 624 -0.17 11.92 7.84
CA GLY A 624 -0.98 11.96 9.06
C GLY A 624 -1.67 10.65 9.47
N SER A 625 -1.70 10.42 10.79
CA SER A 625 -2.84 9.80 11.49
C SER A 625 -2.83 10.32 12.94
N ASN A 626 -3.98 10.34 13.61
CA ASN A 626 -4.12 10.88 14.98
C ASN A 626 -3.58 9.91 16.05
N ASP A 627 -2.47 9.23 15.76
CA ASP A 627 -1.88 8.30 16.70
C ASP A 627 -0.96 9.01 17.69
N LEU A 628 -1.53 9.22 18.89
CA LEU A 628 -0.86 9.81 20.04
C LEU A 628 0.50 9.16 20.37
N THR A 629 0.72 7.89 20.00
CA THR A 629 1.95 7.13 20.31
C THR A 629 3.23 7.78 19.77
N TYR A 630 3.17 8.51 18.65
CA TYR A 630 4.33 9.20 18.06
C TYR A 630 4.73 10.48 18.83
N ILE A 631 3.84 11.00 19.68
CA ILE A 631 4.01 12.25 20.43
C ILE A 631 4.23 11.95 21.91
N LEU A 632 3.46 10.99 22.45
CA LEU A 632 3.46 10.55 23.84
C LEU A 632 3.11 9.05 23.90
N THR A 633 4.03 8.22 24.38
CA THR A 633 3.75 6.79 24.62
C THR A 633 2.96 6.61 25.91
N LYS A 634 2.40 5.41 26.11
CA LYS A 634 1.67 5.08 27.34
C LYS A 634 2.59 5.16 28.57
N GLU A 635 3.82 4.67 28.46
CA GLU A 635 4.81 4.64 29.53
C GLU A 635 5.17 6.06 30.00
N LEU A 636 5.37 6.99 29.07
CA LEU A 636 5.63 8.39 29.37
C LEU A 636 4.40 9.07 30.00
N TYR A 637 3.19 8.69 29.59
CA TYR A 637 1.95 9.16 30.23
C TYR A 637 1.80 8.64 31.68
N GLU A 638 2.14 7.37 31.93
CA GLU A 638 2.18 6.81 33.28
C GLU A 638 3.22 7.53 34.17
N GLU A 639 4.38 7.91 33.62
CA GLU A 639 5.42 8.69 34.33
C GLU A 639 4.98 10.14 34.64
N MET A 640 4.22 10.75 33.74
CA MET A 640 3.60 12.07 33.96
C MET A 640 2.57 12.03 35.09
N PHE A 641 1.70 11.01 35.08
CA PHE A 641 0.49 10.92 35.90
C PHE A 641 0.37 9.64 36.76
N PRO A 642 1.38 9.29 37.59
CA PRO A 642 1.38 8.03 38.34
C PRO A 642 0.29 7.95 39.40
N TYR A 643 -0.18 9.09 39.92
CA TYR A 643 -1.17 9.18 41.01
C TYR A 643 -2.57 9.67 40.57
N ARG A 644 -2.86 9.72 39.27
CA ARG A 644 -4.17 10.18 38.75
C ARG A 644 -5.36 9.37 39.30
N ASN A 645 -6.58 9.88 39.11
CA ASN A 645 -7.79 9.22 39.59
C ASN A 645 -7.94 7.79 39.02
N GLY A 646 -7.64 6.79 39.86
CA GLY A 646 -7.90 5.38 39.61
C GLY A 646 -6.65 4.50 39.48
N THR A 647 -5.44 5.07 39.58
CA THR A 647 -4.21 4.31 39.87
C THR A 647 -4.00 4.14 41.40
N ALA A 648 -3.21 3.16 41.83
CA ALA A 648 -3.42 2.52 43.13
C ALA A 648 -2.83 3.23 44.40
N GLN A 649 -3.73 3.45 45.37
CA GLN A 649 -3.61 3.32 46.83
C GLN A 649 -2.41 3.91 47.63
N GLN A 650 -2.75 4.75 48.62
CA GLN A 650 -2.17 4.67 49.98
C GLN A 650 -3.28 4.61 51.04
N GLY A 651 -3.17 3.71 52.01
CA GLY A 651 -4.04 3.68 53.20
C GLY A 651 -5.21 2.69 53.18
N ALA A 652 -5.79 2.46 54.37
CA ALA A 652 -6.70 1.33 54.65
C ALA A 652 -8.18 1.54 54.25
N ASN A 653 -8.49 2.60 53.50
CA ASN A 653 -9.81 2.85 52.90
C ASN A 653 -9.58 3.55 51.54
N TRP A 654 -10.60 3.55 50.66
CA TRP A 654 -10.60 4.06 49.28
C TRP A 654 -10.07 3.10 48.19
N VAL A 655 -10.90 2.11 47.84
CA VAL A 655 -10.82 1.44 46.53
C VAL A 655 -11.60 2.27 45.51
N ARG A 656 -10.92 2.89 44.53
CA ARG A 656 -11.58 3.49 43.34
C ARG A 656 -11.58 2.48 42.20
N THR A 657 -12.69 2.38 41.48
CA THR A 657 -13.07 1.17 40.73
C THR A 657 -12.66 1.14 39.24
N SER A 658 -11.99 2.18 38.73
CA SER A 658 -11.39 2.20 37.39
C SER A 658 -10.42 3.38 37.22
N ASP A 659 -9.39 3.21 36.38
CA ASP A 659 -8.51 4.29 35.91
C ASP A 659 -9.29 5.22 34.97
N PHE A 660 -9.60 6.42 35.46
CA PHE A 660 -10.55 7.32 34.82
C PHE A 660 -9.89 8.16 33.74
N PHE A 661 -8.78 8.81 34.08
CA PHE A 661 -8.00 9.63 33.16
C PHE A 661 -6.87 8.80 32.52
N SER A 662 -7.19 7.60 32.01
CA SER A 662 -6.19 6.72 31.41
C SER A 662 -5.69 7.24 30.05
N TYR A 663 -4.50 6.80 29.65
CA TYR A 663 -3.96 7.05 28.30
C TYR A 663 -4.93 6.63 27.19
N ASP A 664 -5.59 5.48 27.38
CA ASP A 664 -6.52 4.93 26.39
C ASP A 664 -7.80 5.79 26.28
N LYS A 665 -8.22 6.44 27.38
CA LYS A 665 -9.33 7.41 27.38
C LYS A 665 -8.97 8.73 26.70
N LEU A 666 -7.73 9.19 26.83
CA LEU A 666 -7.22 10.34 26.08
C LEU A 666 -7.16 10.04 24.57
N LYS A 667 -6.62 8.88 24.18
CA LYS A 667 -6.55 8.45 22.77
C LYS A 667 -7.95 8.27 22.14
N ASP A 668 -8.90 7.68 22.87
CA ASP A 668 -10.30 7.56 22.44
C ASP A 668 -10.99 8.92 22.27
N ALA A 669 -10.73 9.88 23.15
CA ALA A 669 -11.24 11.25 23.03
C ALA A 669 -10.68 11.97 21.79
N ILE A 670 -9.36 11.93 21.55
CA ILE A 670 -8.73 12.52 20.35
C ILE A 670 -9.34 11.92 19.08
N SER A 671 -9.46 10.59 19.02
CA SER A 671 -10.07 9.87 17.89
C SER A 671 -11.50 10.35 17.62
N LYS A 672 -12.36 10.42 18.64
CA LYS A 672 -13.75 10.89 18.54
C LYS A 672 -13.85 12.34 18.08
N MET A 673 -13.04 13.23 18.67
CA MET A 673 -13.01 14.65 18.32
C MET A 673 -12.56 14.86 16.87
N SER A 674 -11.61 14.05 16.38
CA SER A 674 -11.02 14.24 15.05
C SER A 674 -11.96 14.11 13.84
N ASN A 675 -13.19 13.61 14.05
CA ASN A 675 -14.25 13.56 13.05
C ASN A 675 -15.13 14.82 13.00
N ILE A 676 -14.85 15.82 13.85
CA ILE A 676 -15.64 17.05 13.95
C ILE A 676 -14.83 18.22 13.39
N GLN A 677 -15.49 19.06 12.59
CA GLN A 677 -15.02 20.39 12.24
C GLN A 677 -16.11 21.39 12.64
N VAL A 678 -15.75 22.63 12.98
CA VAL A 678 -16.72 23.73 13.12
C VAL A 678 -16.35 24.88 12.20
N LYS A 679 -17.39 25.48 11.61
CA LYS A 679 -17.33 26.79 10.99
C LYS A 679 -17.76 27.81 12.05
N MET A 680 -16.80 28.62 12.51
CA MET A 680 -17.03 29.74 13.41
C MET A 680 -17.23 30.99 12.57
N GLU A 681 -18.34 31.69 12.77
CA GLU A 681 -18.70 32.92 12.07
C GLU A 681 -18.91 34.01 13.10
N ARG A 682 -18.14 35.10 13.04
CA ARG A 682 -18.16 36.18 14.05
C ARG A 682 -18.43 37.53 13.40
N ARG A 683 -19.25 38.36 14.04
CA ARG A 683 -19.52 39.75 13.59
C ARG A 683 -18.38 40.65 14.06
N CYS A 684 -17.64 41.21 13.11
CA CYS A 684 -16.46 42.04 13.38
C CYS A 684 -16.77 43.14 14.42
N ALA A 685 -15.84 43.40 15.35
CA ALA A 685 -15.92 44.40 16.42
C ALA A 685 -17.11 44.31 17.40
N THR A 686 -17.96 43.27 17.36
CA THR A 686 -19.15 43.16 18.24
C THR A 686 -19.08 42.04 19.28
N GLY A 687 -18.21 41.04 19.09
CA GLY A 687 -18.13 39.87 19.97
C GLY A 687 -19.23 38.82 19.75
N ALA A 688 -20.25 39.07 18.93
CA ALA A 688 -21.31 38.11 18.64
C ALA A 688 -20.89 37.07 17.59
N TYR A 689 -21.23 35.80 17.80
CA TYR A 689 -20.89 34.72 16.86
C TYR A 689 -21.97 33.65 16.65
N ARG A 690 -21.75 32.87 15.60
CA ARG A 690 -22.49 31.68 15.19
C ARG A 690 -21.50 30.53 14.99
N VAL A 691 -21.88 29.34 15.43
CA VAL A 691 -21.08 28.12 15.31
C VAL A 691 -21.90 27.08 14.58
N THR A 692 -21.36 26.61 13.45
CA THR A 692 -21.92 25.49 12.67
C THR A 692 -21.00 24.28 12.80
N ARG A 693 -21.49 23.20 13.40
CA ARG A 693 -20.80 21.91 13.47
C ARG A 693 -20.93 21.19 12.13
N ILE A 694 -19.84 20.60 11.68
CA ILE A 694 -19.74 19.77 10.49
C ILE A 694 -19.28 18.39 10.94
N ASP A 695 -20.09 17.38 10.65
CA ASP A 695 -19.72 15.98 10.81
C ASP A 695 -18.91 15.50 9.60
N LYS A 696 -17.61 15.22 9.76
CA LYS A 696 -16.75 14.88 8.60
C LYS A 696 -16.98 13.48 8.04
N VAL A 697 -17.65 12.60 8.79
CA VAL A 697 -17.97 11.22 8.35
C VAL A 697 -19.29 11.18 7.59
N ASN A 698 -20.29 11.91 8.08
CA ASN A 698 -21.64 11.90 7.52
C ASN A 698 -21.94 13.12 6.62
N HIS A 699 -21.02 14.09 6.55
CA HIS A 699 -21.16 15.38 5.86
C HIS A 699 -22.41 16.18 6.27
N VAL A 700 -22.79 16.10 7.55
CA VAL A 700 -23.96 16.80 8.11
C VAL A 700 -23.52 18.10 8.77
N GLU A 701 -24.08 19.23 8.31
CA GLU A 701 -23.91 20.54 8.94
C GLU A 701 -25.09 20.86 9.87
N LYS A 702 -24.79 21.47 11.03
CA LYS A 702 -25.80 21.95 11.98
C LYS A 702 -25.32 23.21 12.70
N ILE A 703 -26.12 24.29 12.66
CA ILE A 703 -25.92 25.44 13.55
C ILE A 703 -26.17 24.96 14.98
N ILE A 704 -25.12 24.97 15.81
CA ILE A 704 -25.16 24.56 17.22
C ILE A 704 -25.17 25.74 18.19
N ARG A 705 -24.81 26.95 17.73
CA ARG A 705 -25.00 28.19 18.49
C ARG A 705 -25.15 29.37 17.53
N GLU A 706 -25.98 30.34 17.89
CA GLU A 706 -26.13 31.60 17.16
C GLU A 706 -26.59 32.68 18.15
N ASP A 707 -25.73 33.67 18.42
CA ASP A 707 -26.05 34.74 19.37
C ASP A 707 -27.12 35.69 18.80
N ALA A 708 -27.96 36.27 19.66
CA ALA A 708 -29.05 37.15 19.21
C ALA A 708 -28.52 38.34 18.38
N ASP A 709 -27.43 38.95 18.83
CA ASP A 709 -26.81 40.10 18.16
C ASP A 709 -26.06 39.71 16.88
N PHE A 710 -25.79 38.42 16.64
CA PHE A 710 -25.27 37.93 15.36
C PHE A 710 -26.28 38.15 14.22
N LYS A 711 -27.59 38.08 14.53
CA LYS A 711 -28.68 38.37 13.59
C LYS A 711 -28.97 39.85 13.47
N ASN A 712 -28.93 40.57 14.60
CA ASN A 712 -29.34 41.97 14.68
C ASN A 712 -28.24 42.95 14.21
N SER A 713 -26.97 42.50 14.15
CA SER A 713 -25.85 43.30 13.68
C SER A 713 -25.68 43.26 12.16
N ASN A 714 -25.48 44.43 11.56
CA ASN A 714 -25.09 44.59 10.15
C ASN A 714 -23.56 44.54 9.94
N ALA A 715 -22.76 44.38 10.99
CA ALA A 715 -21.31 44.29 10.87
C ALA A 715 -20.87 43.10 10.01
N ALA A 716 -19.72 43.20 9.34
CA ALA A 716 -19.22 42.15 8.47
C ALA A 716 -19.00 40.83 9.22
N ILE A 717 -19.28 39.70 8.55
CA ILE A 717 -19.03 38.36 9.09
C ILE A 717 -17.61 37.95 8.71
N LEU A 718 -16.80 37.64 9.72
CA LEU A 718 -15.52 36.95 9.58
C LEU A 718 -15.75 35.47 9.82
N THR A 719 -15.19 34.61 8.97
CA THR A 719 -15.36 33.15 9.04
C THR A 719 -14.02 32.47 9.21
N GLU A 720 -13.95 31.55 10.17
CA GLU A 720 -12.81 30.65 10.37
C GLU A 720 -13.32 29.21 10.48
N TYR A 721 -12.49 28.25 10.06
CA TYR A 721 -12.77 26.82 10.23
C TYR A 721 -11.80 26.27 11.27
N VAL A 722 -12.32 25.49 12.21
CA VAL A 722 -11.56 24.81 13.26
C VAL A 722 -11.80 23.31 13.10
N ASP A 723 -10.77 22.59 12.70
CA ASP A 723 -10.81 21.13 12.60
C ASP A 723 -10.25 20.51 13.89
N TYR A 724 -11.04 19.69 14.59
CA TYR A 724 -10.58 19.07 15.83
C TYR A 724 -9.63 17.88 15.60
N GLY A 725 -9.41 17.50 14.34
CA GLY A 725 -8.32 16.60 13.91
C GLY A 725 -6.95 17.26 13.79
N ASP A 726 -6.88 18.60 13.91
CA ASP A 726 -5.61 19.35 13.95
C ASP A 726 -4.97 19.32 15.36
N PHE A 727 -5.75 18.97 16.40
CA PHE A 727 -5.26 18.88 17.79
C PHE A 727 -4.06 17.93 17.91
N CYS A 728 -2.92 18.46 18.33
CA CYS A 728 -1.63 17.75 18.38
C CYS A 728 -1.18 17.18 17.02
N ASN A 729 -1.73 17.63 15.89
CA ASN A 729 -1.41 17.14 14.55
C ASN A 729 -0.80 18.22 13.63
N SER A 730 -0.87 19.50 14.01
CA SER A 730 -0.31 20.61 13.25
C SER A 730 1.16 20.94 13.60
N GLY A 731 1.95 21.32 12.59
CA GLY A 731 3.34 21.75 12.75
C GLY A 731 4.36 20.60 12.87
N SER A 732 5.58 20.93 13.27
CA SER A 732 6.67 19.95 13.41
C SER A 732 6.44 19.00 14.61
N SER A 733 7.23 17.91 14.69
CA SER A 733 7.17 16.97 15.82
C SER A 733 7.28 17.67 17.18
N ASP A 734 8.17 18.66 17.28
CA ASP A 734 8.37 19.43 18.52
C ASP A 734 7.24 20.42 18.80
N VAL A 735 6.57 20.97 17.77
CA VAL A 735 5.37 21.80 17.95
C VAL A 735 4.23 20.94 18.49
N ARG A 736 3.98 19.77 17.89
CA ARG A 736 2.95 18.82 18.34
C ARG A 736 3.20 18.31 19.77
N LYS A 737 4.46 18.03 20.12
CA LYS A 737 4.86 17.73 21.50
C LYS A 737 4.64 18.91 22.44
N ARG A 738 5.09 20.12 22.10
CA ARG A 738 4.87 21.34 22.92
C ARG A 738 3.39 21.60 23.17
N GLU A 739 2.55 21.51 22.13
CA GLU A 739 1.11 21.66 22.27
C GLU A 739 0.54 20.65 23.28
N LEU A 740 0.84 19.35 23.10
CA LEU A 740 0.35 18.32 24.00
C LEU A 740 0.84 18.52 25.44
N MET A 741 2.12 18.89 25.64
CA MET A 741 2.65 19.15 26.98
C MET A 741 1.98 20.38 27.61
N ALA A 742 1.67 21.42 26.84
CA ALA A 742 0.97 22.62 27.31
C ALA A 742 -0.50 22.34 27.66
N PHE A 743 -1.18 21.51 26.86
CA PHE A 743 -2.52 21.00 27.16
C PHE A 743 -2.51 20.19 28.45
N LEU A 744 -1.64 19.18 28.54
CA LEU A 744 -1.51 18.30 29.71
C LEU A 744 -1.13 19.07 30.99
N ALA A 745 -0.25 20.08 30.91
CA ALA A 745 0.16 20.88 32.05
C ALA A 745 -0.96 21.76 32.61
N ASN A 746 -1.78 22.36 31.74
CA ASN A 746 -2.93 23.13 32.17
C ASN A 746 -3.96 22.24 32.89
N ILE A 747 -4.35 21.12 32.28
CA ILE A 747 -5.36 20.22 32.88
C ILE A 747 -4.85 19.52 34.15
N ALA A 748 -3.54 19.30 34.26
CA ALA A 748 -2.92 18.75 35.46
C ALA A 748 -3.13 19.68 36.66
N HIS A 749 -2.98 20.99 36.48
CA HIS A 749 -3.21 21.99 37.52
C HIS A 749 -4.68 22.05 37.96
N GLU A 750 -5.61 22.14 36.99
CA GLU A 750 -7.08 22.18 37.23
C GLU A 750 -7.60 21.02 38.10
N THR A 751 -6.84 19.92 38.17
CA THR A 751 -7.24 18.65 38.81
C THR A 751 -6.20 18.13 39.80
N THR A 752 -5.26 18.98 40.24
CA THR A 752 -4.11 18.55 41.05
C THR A 752 -4.48 18.19 42.49
N GLY A 753 -3.89 17.10 42.99
CA GLY A 753 -3.93 16.70 44.42
C GLY A 753 -2.60 16.95 45.15
N GLY A 754 -1.62 17.57 44.49
CA GLY A 754 -0.24 17.63 44.96
C GLY A 754 0.05 18.72 46.00
N TRP A 755 0.67 18.34 47.10
CA TRP A 755 1.30 19.26 48.07
C TRP A 755 2.84 19.18 47.98
N PRO A 756 3.61 20.12 48.57
CA PRO A 756 5.06 20.21 48.38
C PRO A 756 5.88 18.95 48.72
N THR A 757 5.38 18.12 49.65
CA THR A 757 6.02 16.87 50.09
C THR A 757 5.26 15.61 49.66
N ALA A 758 4.39 15.71 48.65
CA ALA A 758 3.64 14.58 48.13
C ALA A 758 4.58 13.49 47.55
N PRO A 759 4.24 12.19 47.65
CA PRO A 759 4.99 11.11 46.99
C PRO A 759 5.23 11.41 45.50
N GLY A 760 6.46 11.24 45.01
CA GLY A 760 6.83 11.60 43.62
C GLY A 760 6.89 13.11 43.32
N GLY A 761 6.67 13.97 44.32
CA GLY A 761 6.67 15.43 44.20
C GLY A 761 5.32 16.02 43.77
N LYS A 762 5.11 17.32 44.05
CA LYS A 762 3.85 18.06 43.78
C LYS A 762 3.29 17.78 42.39
N PHE A 763 4.14 17.85 41.36
CA PHE A 763 3.76 17.73 39.95
C PHE A 763 3.50 16.29 39.46
N ALA A 764 3.55 15.28 40.33
CA ALA A 764 3.13 13.90 40.01
C ALA A 764 1.63 13.63 40.25
N TRP A 765 0.91 14.60 40.83
CA TRP A 765 -0.48 14.47 41.29
C TRP A 765 -1.49 15.24 40.41
N GLY A 766 -1.17 15.48 39.14
CA GLY A 766 -2.14 15.97 38.16
C GLY A 766 -3.18 14.90 37.80
N LEU A 767 -4.36 15.32 37.31
CA LEU A 767 -5.47 14.41 36.98
C LEU A 767 -5.96 13.60 38.20
N TYR A 768 -5.81 14.14 39.41
CA TYR A 768 -6.18 13.48 40.67
C TYR A 768 -7.67 13.63 41.01
N PHE A 769 -8.23 14.82 40.79
CA PHE A 769 -9.65 15.09 40.99
C PHE A 769 -10.40 15.06 39.66
N LYS A 770 -11.58 14.42 39.63
CA LYS A 770 -12.47 14.39 38.45
C LYS A 770 -13.44 15.58 38.39
N GLU A 771 -13.62 16.23 39.52
CA GLU A 771 -14.59 17.29 39.77
C GLU A 771 -14.09 18.16 40.93
N GLU A 772 -14.61 19.38 41.00
CA GLU A 772 -14.21 20.43 41.93
C GLU A 772 -14.30 19.96 43.40
N VAL A 773 -13.23 20.22 44.17
CA VAL A 773 -13.00 19.61 45.50
C VAL A 773 -14.10 19.93 46.53
N GLY A 774 -14.82 21.05 46.38
CA GLY A 774 -15.97 21.41 47.22
C GLY A 774 -17.32 20.78 46.85
N TYR A 775 -17.42 20.17 45.66
CA TYR A 775 -18.69 19.67 45.10
C TYR A 775 -18.70 18.19 44.75
N THR A 776 -17.66 17.44 45.14
CA THR A 776 -17.57 15.99 44.91
C THR A 776 -18.87 15.25 45.27
N SER A 777 -19.45 14.55 44.29
CA SER A 777 -20.76 13.86 44.38
C SER A 777 -21.97 14.74 44.76
N SER A 778 -21.90 16.08 44.68
CA SER A 778 -23.01 16.98 45.04
C SER A 778 -23.92 17.33 43.86
N SER A 779 -25.25 17.26 44.07
CA SER A 779 -26.26 17.77 43.14
C SER A 779 -26.74 19.20 43.47
N THR A 780 -26.24 19.81 44.55
CA THR A 780 -26.72 21.11 45.06
C THR A 780 -25.59 22.15 45.17
N GLY A 781 -25.95 23.44 45.20
CA GLY A 781 -25.05 24.55 45.54
C GLY A 781 -24.03 25.00 44.49
N GLY A 782 -23.81 24.25 43.40
CA GLY A 782 -22.87 24.63 42.33
C GLY A 782 -23.36 25.76 41.41
N TYR A 783 -22.53 26.14 40.42
CA TYR A 783 -22.80 27.32 39.59
C TYR A 783 -24.04 27.16 38.71
N VAL A 784 -24.98 28.11 38.79
CA VAL A 784 -26.25 28.13 38.07
C VAL A 784 -26.59 29.56 37.66
N ASP A 785 -26.62 29.81 36.35
CA ASP A 785 -27.19 31.01 35.75
C ASP A 785 -28.65 30.74 35.38
N SER A 786 -29.56 31.18 36.23
CA SER A 786 -31.02 31.06 36.03
C SER A 786 -31.58 32.06 35.00
N GLY A 787 -30.79 33.07 34.59
CA GLY A 787 -31.15 34.01 33.54
C GLY A 787 -30.87 33.50 32.13
N ASN A 788 -30.11 32.40 31.98
CA ASN A 788 -29.69 31.92 30.66
C ASN A 788 -30.84 31.31 29.84
N THR A 789 -31.36 32.06 28.88
CA THR A 789 -32.46 31.60 28.02
C THR A 789 -32.02 30.63 26.92
N LEU A 790 -30.75 30.69 26.49
CA LEU A 790 -30.21 29.79 25.47
C LEU A 790 -29.89 28.40 26.04
N TYR A 791 -29.35 28.36 27.26
CA TYR A 791 -28.96 27.14 27.98
C TYR A 791 -29.56 27.10 29.39
N PRO A 792 -30.90 26.99 29.52
CA PRO A 792 -31.57 27.05 30.81
C PRO A 792 -31.13 25.91 31.73
N PRO A 793 -30.89 26.18 33.02
CA PRO A 793 -30.48 25.16 33.97
C PRO A 793 -31.62 24.16 34.23
N THR A 794 -31.27 22.90 34.42
CA THR A 794 -32.22 21.85 34.81
C THR A 794 -32.47 21.92 36.32
N ALA A 795 -33.74 21.94 36.73
CA ALA A 795 -34.11 21.99 38.14
C ALA A 795 -33.50 20.82 38.93
N GLY A 796 -32.88 21.12 40.08
CA GLY A 796 -32.23 20.11 40.93
C GLY A 796 -30.88 19.60 40.42
N LYS A 797 -30.26 20.26 39.43
CA LYS A 797 -28.90 19.98 38.95
C LYS A 797 -27.96 21.16 39.25
N SER A 798 -26.68 20.84 39.46
CA SER A 798 -25.60 21.78 39.69
C SER A 798 -24.47 21.62 38.66
N TYR A 799 -23.90 22.74 38.22
CA TYR A 799 -22.89 22.81 37.17
C TYR A 799 -21.59 23.40 37.71
N HIS A 800 -20.92 22.67 38.59
CA HIS A 800 -19.57 22.95 39.09
C HIS A 800 -18.51 22.30 38.19
N GLY A 801 -17.23 22.56 38.46
CA GLY A 801 -16.12 22.06 37.64
C GLY A 801 -16.11 20.54 37.55
N ARG A 802 -16.19 19.99 36.33
CA ARG A 802 -16.01 18.55 36.05
C ARG A 802 -15.12 18.35 34.83
N GLY A 803 -14.27 17.33 34.90
CA GLY A 803 -13.31 16.97 33.85
C GLY A 803 -11.94 17.65 33.96
N PRO A 804 -11.04 17.41 33.00
CA PRO A 804 -9.64 17.86 33.06
C PRO A 804 -9.51 19.38 32.87
N ILE A 805 -10.39 19.97 32.05
CA ILE A 805 -10.70 21.41 32.13
C ILE A 805 -12.04 21.48 32.87
N GLN A 806 -12.07 22.24 33.97
CA GLN A 806 -13.19 22.29 34.91
C GLN A 806 -14.41 22.98 34.30
N LEU A 807 -15.22 22.22 33.57
CA LEU A 807 -16.43 22.72 32.91
C LEU A 807 -17.45 23.15 33.98
N SER A 808 -17.76 24.45 34.02
CA SER A 808 -18.59 25.09 35.05
C SER A 808 -19.71 25.92 34.41
N TRP A 809 -20.84 26.10 35.10
CA TRP A 809 -22.08 26.76 34.65
C TRP A 809 -22.89 26.03 33.56
N ASN A 810 -24.21 26.09 33.66
CA ASN A 810 -25.16 25.49 32.71
C ASN A 810 -24.88 25.84 31.24
N TYR A 811 -24.48 27.07 30.94
CA TYR A 811 -24.21 27.48 29.56
C TYR A 811 -23.00 26.77 28.93
N ASN A 812 -22.01 26.34 29.71
CA ASN A 812 -20.88 25.58 29.17
C ASN A 812 -21.23 24.09 28.97
N TYR A 813 -21.97 23.48 29.90
CA TYR A 813 -22.51 22.13 29.73
C TYR A 813 -23.48 22.05 28.53
N GLY A 814 -24.32 23.06 28.36
CA GLY A 814 -25.24 23.17 27.24
C GLY A 814 -24.52 23.25 25.89
N GLN A 815 -23.54 24.15 25.76
CA GLN A 815 -22.73 24.27 24.54
C GLN A 815 -21.97 22.98 24.22
N MET A 816 -21.31 22.37 25.20
CA MET A 816 -20.59 21.10 25.01
C MET A 816 -21.53 19.97 24.55
N SER A 817 -22.73 19.92 25.12
CA SER A 817 -23.76 18.94 24.76
C SER A 817 -24.29 19.15 23.33
N GLU A 818 -24.46 20.42 22.92
CA GLU A 818 -24.86 20.78 21.56
C GLU A 818 -23.73 20.50 20.55
N PHE A 819 -22.47 20.68 20.95
CA PHE A 819 -21.28 20.35 20.16
C PHE A 819 -21.08 18.84 19.93
N LEU A 820 -21.18 18.00 20.98
CA LEU A 820 -21.00 16.54 20.82
C LEU A 820 -22.20 15.85 20.19
N TYR A 821 -23.41 16.20 20.66
CA TYR A 821 -24.61 15.41 20.39
C TYR A 821 -25.64 16.13 19.50
N GLY A 822 -25.43 17.43 19.20
CA GLY A 822 -26.44 18.25 18.55
C GLY A 822 -27.67 18.53 19.42
N ASP A 823 -27.63 18.23 20.72
CA ASP A 823 -28.72 18.46 21.69
C ASP A 823 -28.13 19.00 22.99
N LYS A 824 -28.37 20.27 23.29
CA LYS A 824 -27.94 20.91 24.54
C LYS A 824 -28.46 20.26 25.81
N THR A 825 -29.57 19.54 25.75
CA THR A 825 -30.27 19.04 26.94
C THR A 825 -29.60 17.83 27.58
N ILE A 826 -28.70 17.12 26.88
CA ILE A 826 -28.11 15.86 27.38
C ILE A 826 -27.21 16.12 28.58
N LEU A 827 -26.20 16.99 28.48
CA LEU A 827 -25.35 17.35 29.63
C LEU A 827 -25.99 18.41 30.54
N LEU A 828 -26.97 19.19 30.07
CA LEU A 828 -27.78 20.03 30.97
C LEU A 828 -28.58 19.17 31.97
N LYS A 829 -29.20 18.08 31.51
CA LYS A 829 -29.97 17.16 32.38
C LYS A 829 -29.08 16.19 33.14
N ASN A 830 -27.90 15.87 32.64
CA ASN A 830 -27.00 14.86 33.23
C ASN A 830 -25.55 15.37 33.33
N PRO A 831 -25.28 16.49 34.01
CA PRO A 831 -23.93 17.07 34.08
C PRO A 831 -22.92 16.16 34.79
N GLU A 832 -23.39 15.27 35.67
CA GLU A 832 -22.59 14.21 36.30
C GLU A 832 -21.82 13.33 35.30
N LYS A 833 -22.33 13.13 34.08
CA LYS A 833 -21.71 12.25 33.07
C LYS A 833 -20.26 12.62 32.75
N VAL A 834 -19.91 13.91 32.84
CA VAL A 834 -18.54 14.38 32.60
C VAL A 834 -17.56 13.80 33.62
N ALA A 835 -18.01 13.53 34.86
CA ALA A 835 -17.23 12.87 35.91
C ALA A 835 -17.42 11.33 35.95
N GLU A 836 -18.24 10.75 35.07
CA GLU A 836 -18.53 9.31 34.97
C GLU A 836 -17.81 8.61 33.80
N ASP A 837 -17.55 9.31 32.68
CA ASP A 837 -16.71 8.81 31.58
C ASP A 837 -15.49 9.69 31.31
N GLY A 838 -14.29 9.13 31.53
CA GLY A 838 -13.01 9.77 31.26
C GLY A 838 -12.81 10.23 29.80
N SER A 839 -13.45 9.56 28.84
CA SER A 839 -13.37 9.94 27.42
C SER A 839 -14.21 11.18 27.13
N LEU A 840 -15.43 11.24 27.67
CA LEU A 840 -16.27 12.44 27.64
C LEU A 840 -15.56 13.61 28.35
N SER A 841 -14.93 13.32 29.48
CA SER A 841 -14.06 14.26 30.21
C SER A 841 -12.95 14.84 29.33
N PHE A 842 -12.14 14.02 28.65
CA PHE A 842 -11.10 14.54 27.74
C PHE A 842 -11.68 15.26 26.51
N GLN A 843 -12.84 14.85 26.01
CA GLN A 843 -13.53 15.58 24.93
C GLN A 843 -13.86 17.02 25.36
N THR A 844 -14.32 17.28 26.60
CA THR A 844 -14.59 18.67 27.06
C THR A 844 -13.32 19.53 27.11
N ALA A 845 -12.20 18.94 27.50
CA ALA A 845 -10.91 19.63 27.52
C ALA A 845 -10.39 19.94 26.11
N ILE A 846 -10.42 18.97 25.18
CA ILE A 846 -10.01 19.18 23.78
C ILE A 846 -10.93 20.21 23.12
N TRP A 847 -12.23 20.18 23.41
CA TRP A 847 -13.18 21.18 22.92
C TRP A 847 -12.77 22.60 23.33
N PHE A 848 -12.55 22.84 24.62
CA PHE A 848 -12.15 24.17 25.11
C PHE A 848 -10.79 24.62 24.53
N TRP A 849 -9.82 23.70 24.42
CA TRP A 849 -8.47 23.99 23.92
C TRP A 849 -8.47 24.45 22.45
N MET A 850 -9.28 23.81 21.62
CA MET A 850 -9.37 24.08 20.17
C MET A 850 -10.32 25.24 19.83
N THR A 851 -11.33 25.54 20.67
CA THR A 851 -12.40 26.51 20.36
C THR A 851 -11.96 27.97 20.64
N PRO A 852 -11.91 28.87 19.63
CA PRO A 852 -11.73 30.30 19.85
C PRO A 852 -12.91 30.91 20.61
N GLN A 853 -12.63 31.86 21.51
CA GLN A 853 -13.62 32.48 22.39
C GLN A 853 -13.46 34.00 22.38
N GLN A 854 -13.93 34.64 21.30
CA GLN A 854 -13.76 36.08 21.03
C GLN A 854 -13.88 36.95 22.30
N PRO A 855 -12.87 37.78 22.65
CA PRO A 855 -11.67 38.14 21.86
C PRO A 855 -10.48 37.17 21.95
N LYS A 856 -10.59 36.06 22.66
CA LYS A 856 -9.49 35.10 22.87
C LYS A 856 -9.31 34.18 21.65
N PRO A 857 -8.08 33.95 21.16
CA PRO A 857 -7.77 32.87 20.22
C PRO A 857 -7.90 31.50 20.91
N SER A 858 -7.82 30.41 20.15
CA SER A 858 -7.69 29.06 20.73
C SER A 858 -6.29 28.86 21.32
N CYS A 859 -6.17 27.96 22.31
CA CYS A 859 -4.87 27.56 22.85
C CYS A 859 -4.03 26.82 21.80
N HIS A 860 -4.69 26.07 20.92
CA HIS A 860 -4.08 25.47 19.74
C HIS A 860 -3.35 26.51 18.86
N ASP A 861 -4.07 27.53 18.38
CA ASP A 861 -3.50 28.55 17.49
C ASP A 861 -2.33 29.30 18.12
N ILE A 862 -2.32 29.49 19.45
CA ILE A 862 -1.17 30.02 20.20
C ILE A 862 0.02 29.04 20.11
N MET A 863 -0.18 27.77 20.47
CA MET A 863 0.92 26.80 20.60
C MET A 863 1.50 26.34 19.27
N ILE A 864 0.72 26.41 18.18
CA ILE A 864 1.22 26.15 16.81
C ILE A 864 1.77 27.40 16.11
N GLY A 865 1.72 28.57 16.75
CA GLY A 865 2.23 29.84 16.21
C GLY A 865 1.36 30.49 15.13
N LYS A 866 0.09 30.06 14.99
CA LYS A 866 -0.90 30.60 14.04
C LYS A 866 -1.51 31.92 14.50
N TRP A 867 -1.69 32.11 15.81
CA TRP A 867 -2.12 33.40 16.36
C TRP A 867 -0.97 34.41 16.37
N VAL A 868 -1.16 35.51 15.63
CA VAL A 868 -0.26 36.66 15.62
C VAL A 868 -0.89 37.80 16.44
N PRO A 869 -0.25 38.29 17.52
CA PRO A 869 -0.82 39.35 18.35
C PRO A 869 -1.05 40.65 17.55
N THR A 870 -2.27 41.17 17.63
CA THR A 870 -2.65 42.47 17.07
C THR A 870 -1.92 43.62 17.79
N SER A 871 -2.03 44.84 17.26
CA SER A 871 -1.56 46.04 17.98
C SER A 871 -2.31 46.24 19.30
N ALA A 872 -3.58 45.83 19.39
CA ALA A 872 -4.35 45.83 20.63
C ALA A 872 -3.77 44.83 21.63
N ASP A 873 -3.50 43.59 21.21
CA ASP A 873 -2.92 42.54 22.07
C ASP A 873 -1.53 42.93 22.61
N LYS A 874 -0.67 43.46 21.73
CA LYS A 874 0.67 43.96 22.11
C LYS A 874 0.58 45.07 23.16
N SER A 875 -0.42 45.95 23.07
CA SER A 875 -0.67 46.99 24.09
C SER A 875 -1.09 46.44 25.47
N LYS A 876 -1.54 45.18 25.52
CA LYS A 876 -1.89 44.44 26.75
C LYS A 876 -0.75 43.57 27.27
N GLY A 877 0.41 43.57 26.63
CA GLY A 877 1.55 42.72 26.99
C GLY A 877 1.38 41.25 26.60
N LEU A 878 0.39 40.94 25.74
CA LEU A 878 0.14 39.60 25.25
C LEU A 878 1.20 39.20 24.22
N ILE A 879 1.90 38.09 24.48
CA ILE A 879 2.93 37.51 23.61
C ILE A 879 2.67 36.00 23.42
N PRO A 880 3.02 35.40 22.27
CA PRO A 880 2.83 33.96 22.04
C PRO A 880 3.63 33.11 23.03
N GLY A 881 3.03 32.01 23.50
CA GLY A 881 3.66 31.06 24.41
C GLY A 881 2.69 30.43 25.41
N PHE A 882 3.22 29.55 26.26
CA PHE A 882 2.44 28.83 27.28
C PHE A 882 1.64 29.78 28.19
N GLY A 883 2.20 30.93 28.58
CA GLY A 883 1.52 31.95 29.38
C GLY A 883 0.26 32.53 28.71
N ALA A 884 0.22 32.65 27.38
CA ALA A 884 -0.98 33.09 26.68
C ALA A 884 -2.09 32.03 26.76
N THR A 885 -1.76 30.73 26.79
CA THR A 885 -2.77 29.66 27.02
C THR A 885 -3.38 29.75 28.43
N ILE A 886 -2.58 30.11 29.45
CA ILE A 886 -3.06 30.37 30.81
C ILE A 886 -4.02 31.57 30.82
N ASN A 887 -3.71 32.63 30.06
CA ASN A 887 -4.59 33.80 29.92
C ASN A 887 -5.91 33.47 29.19
N VAL A 888 -5.86 32.62 28.14
CA VAL A 888 -7.08 32.11 27.50
C VAL A 888 -7.97 31.34 28.49
N ILE A 889 -7.38 30.48 29.34
CA ILE A 889 -8.12 29.70 30.34
C ILE A 889 -8.64 30.61 31.47
N ASN A 890 -7.75 31.18 32.29
CA ASN A 890 -8.10 31.88 33.55
C ASN A 890 -7.53 33.32 33.63
N GLY A 891 -7.35 34.03 32.51
CA GLY A 891 -6.74 35.37 32.43
C GLY A 891 -7.18 36.38 33.49
N GLY A 892 -8.49 36.58 33.65
CA GLY A 892 -9.06 37.54 34.61
C GLY A 892 -8.94 37.16 36.09
N ILE A 893 -8.31 36.01 36.40
CA ILE A 893 -8.03 35.52 37.76
C ILE A 893 -6.52 35.36 37.97
N GLU A 894 -5.82 34.79 36.99
CA GLU A 894 -4.44 34.33 37.12
C GLU A 894 -3.39 35.28 36.51
N CYS A 895 -3.79 36.23 35.68
CA CYS A 895 -2.89 37.01 34.82
C CYS A 895 -3.04 38.53 35.02
N GLY A 896 -2.11 39.31 34.43
CA GLY A 896 -2.21 40.76 34.32
C GLY A 896 -2.02 41.58 35.61
N SER A 897 -1.80 40.94 36.75
CA SER A 897 -1.59 41.58 38.06
C SER A 897 -0.18 42.17 38.26
N GLY A 898 0.77 41.84 37.37
CA GLY A 898 2.20 42.12 37.53
C GLY A 898 2.94 41.19 38.50
N ALA A 899 2.21 40.31 39.21
CA ALA A 899 2.77 39.34 40.13
C ALA A 899 2.59 37.91 39.60
N GLN A 900 3.58 37.06 39.85
CA GLN A 900 3.51 35.63 39.54
C GLN A 900 2.70 34.91 40.63
N LEU A 901 1.48 34.46 40.32
CA LEU A 901 0.64 33.73 41.27
C LEU A 901 1.09 32.26 41.41
N GLU A 902 0.70 31.62 42.52
CA GLU A 902 1.06 30.22 42.77
C GLU A 902 0.45 29.28 41.71
N GLN A 903 -0.79 29.53 41.29
CA GLN A 903 -1.50 28.78 40.25
C GLN A 903 -0.70 28.73 38.93
N VAL A 904 -0.28 29.90 38.44
CA VAL A 904 0.55 30.03 37.24
C VAL A 904 1.91 29.33 37.42
N THR A 905 2.48 29.40 38.63
CA THR A 905 3.74 28.72 38.96
C THR A 905 3.59 27.20 38.95
N ASP A 906 2.44 26.70 39.37
CA ASP A 906 2.09 25.28 39.40
C ASP A 906 1.86 24.71 38.00
N ARG A 907 1.13 25.44 37.13
CA ARG A 907 1.02 25.15 35.69
C ARG A 907 2.38 25.08 35.01
N ILE A 908 3.27 26.04 35.29
CA ILE A 908 4.65 26.05 34.76
C ILE A 908 5.44 24.85 35.29
N GLY A 909 5.30 24.48 36.57
CA GLY A 909 5.96 23.31 37.14
C GLY A 909 5.53 21.98 36.49
N HIS A 910 4.24 21.83 36.17
CA HIS A 910 3.76 20.71 35.36
C HIS A 910 4.31 20.73 33.92
N TYR A 911 4.30 21.89 33.25
CA TYR A 911 4.85 22.03 31.89
C TYR A 911 6.34 21.72 31.83
N ASP A 912 7.10 22.19 32.82
CA ASP A 912 8.52 21.91 33.01
C ASP A 912 8.78 20.40 33.20
N LYS A 913 8.02 19.72 34.07
CA LYS A 913 8.12 18.26 34.25
C LYS A 913 7.84 17.54 32.92
N PHE A 914 6.74 17.87 32.25
CA PHE A 914 6.27 17.11 31.09
C PHE A 914 7.17 17.33 29.86
N THR A 915 7.63 18.57 29.63
CA THR A 915 8.60 18.87 28.55
C THR A 915 9.95 18.19 28.76
N GLN A 916 10.41 18.03 30.00
CA GLN A 916 11.61 17.25 30.34
C GLN A 916 11.43 15.75 30.03
N ILE A 917 10.29 15.15 30.40
CA ILE A 917 9.99 13.72 30.15
C ILE A 917 10.02 13.41 28.65
N VAL A 918 9.36 14.23 27.80
CA VAL A 918 9.35 14.01 26.33
C VAL A 918 10.54 14.63 25.59
N LYS A 919 11.46 15.27 26.32
CA LYS A 919 12.67 15.95 25.84
C LYS A 919 12.40 16.97 24.72
N VAL A 920 11.40 17.83 24.91
CA VAL A 920 11.09 18.94 23.99
C VAL A 920 11.43 20.28 24.62
N SER A 921 11.79 21.28 23.81
CA SER A 921 12.04 22.63 24.30
C SER A 921 10.74 23.31 24.78
N LYS A 922 10.85 24.26 25.71
CA LYS A 922 9.69 24.91 26.35
C LYS A 922 9.08 26.05 25.53
N ALA A 923 9.90 26.85 24.85
CA ALA A 923 9.47 28.04 24.12
C ALA A 923 9.14 27.72 22.65
N LEU A 924 8.27 28.56 22.05
CA LEU A 924 7.80 28.37 20.68
C LEU A 924 8.90 28.57 19.62
N ASP A 925 9.96 29.30 19.96
CA ASP A 925 11.15 29.53 19.13
C ASP A 925 12.12 28.34 19.08
N GLY A 926 11.77 27.20 19.72
CA GLY A 926 12.64 26.02 19.81
C GLY A 926 13.68 26.09 20.91
N THR A 927 13.69 27.14 21.74
CA THR A 927 14.61 27.27 22.88
C THR A 927 13.98 26.82 24.20
N ASN A 928 14.78 26.84 25.27
CA ASN A 928 14.32 26.70 26.66
C ASN A 928 14.18 28.07 27.36
N SER A 929 13.93 29.13 26.58
CA SER A 929 13.65 30.47 27.12
C SER A 929 12.44 30.44 28.07
N THR A 930 12.51 31.24 29.14
CA THR A 930 11.39 31.48 30.06
C THR A 930 10.44 32.57 29.57
N THR A 931 10.81 33.29 28.49
CA THR A 931 9.97 34.29 27.84
C THR A 931 8.69 33.65 27.31
N GLY A 932 7.53 34.23 27.66
CA GLY A 932 6.22 33.71 27.24
C GLY A 932 5.74 32.47 28.02
N LEU A 933 6.46 32.00 29.05
CA LEU A 933 5.98 30.89 29.89
C LEU A 933 4.97 31.30 30.98
N ASN A 934 4.96 32.58 31.38
CA ASN A 934 4.03 33.11 32.38
C ASN A 934 3.14 34.22 31.82
N CYS A 935 2.06 34.53 32.54
CA CYS A 935 1.08 35.54 32.15
C CYS A 935 0.97 36.73 33.13
N SER A 936 1.90 36.88 34.09
CA SER A 936 1.85 37.91 35.14
C SER A 936 1.65 39.33 34.58
N ASN A 937 2.29 39.66 33.46
CA ASN A 937 2.19 40.97 32.78
C ASN A 937 1.21 40.98 31.59
N MET A 938 0.56 39.86 31.28
CA MET A 938 -0.41 39.75 30.20
C MET A 938 -1.79 40.14 30.71
N LYS A 939 -2.31 41.30 30.30
CA LYS A 939 -3.69 41.72 30.60
C LYS A 939 -4.68 40.98 29.70
N ASP A 940 -5.95 40.96 30.10
CA ASP A 940 -7.01 40.28 29.34
C ASP A 940 -7.07 40.73 27.87
N PHE A 941 -7.26 39.74 26.98
CA PHE A 941 -7.63 39.96 25.58
C PHE A 941 -8.81 40.94 25.47
N GLN A 942 -8.79 41.81 24.45
CA GLN A 942 -9.85 42.80 24.19
C GLN A 942 -10.32 42.68 22.75
N LEU A 943 -11.57 43.07 22.49
CA LEU A 943 -12.07 43.20 21.12
C LEU A 943 -11.21 44.23 20.35
N ASP A 944 -10.65 43.83 19.22
CA ASP A 944 -10.05 44.78 18.29
C ASP A 944 -11.15 45.47 17.47
N TYR A 945 -11.60 46.62 17.95
CA TYR A 945 -12.59 47.45 17.26
C TYR A 945 -12.14 47.97 15.88
N ASN A 946 -10.87 47.78 15.48
CA ASN A 946 -10.39 48.12 14.14
C ASN A 946 -10.54 46.98 13.13
N GLU A 947 -10.87 45.76 13.55
CA GLU A 947 -10.91 44.58 12.66
C GLU A 947 -11.99 44.67 11.55
N CYS A 948 -12.94 45.61 11.66
CA CYS A 948 -13.92 45.90 10.61
C CYS A 948 -13.41 46.85 9.51
N LYS A 949 -12.28 47.56 9.70
CA LYS A 949 -11.83 48.61 8.78
C LYS A 949 -11.38 48.00 7.44
N GLY A 950 -12.23 48.14 6.42
CA GLY A 950 -12.01 47.62 5.07
C GLY A 950 -13.03 46.57 4.60
N LEU A 951 -14.00 46.18 5.44
CA LEU A 951 -15.01 45.19 5.08
C LEU A 951 -16.33 45.84 4.61
N PRO A 952 -16.97 45.34 3.53
CA PRO A 952 -18.11 46.02 2.90
C PRO A 952 -19.45 45.76 3.64
N GLY A 953 -20.11 46.82 4.13
CA GLY A 953 -21.48 46.73 4.66
C GLY A 953 -21.96 47.94 5.49
N GLY A 954 -22.50 48.97 4.84
CA GLY A 954 -23.12 50.13 5.51
C GLY A 954 -23.11 51.38 4.63
N GLY A 955 -24.17 51.62 3.86
CA GLY A 955 -24.10 52.48 2.67
C GLY A 955 -24.44 53.97 2.85
N SER A 956 -23.64 54.83 2.21
CA SER A 956 -24.09 55.94 1.34
C SER A 956 -22.86 56.54 0.62
N GLU A 957 -23.00 56.89 -0.66
CA GLU A 957 -21.96 57.45 -1.55
C GLU A 957 -22.58 58.55 -2.43
N PRO A 958 -21.81 59.48 -3.04
CA PRO A 958 -20.36 59.75 -2.93
C PRO A 958 -20.05 61.11 -2.24
N ALA A 959 -18.82 61.49 -1.90
CA ALA A 959 -17.52 61.09 -2.45
C ALA A 959 -16.42 60.81 -1.38
N ALA A 960 -15.36 60.14 -1.83
CA ALA A 960 -14.20 59.62 -1.08
C ALA A 960 -13.51 60.66 -0.15
N PRO A 961 -12.88 60.22 0.97
CA PRO A 961 -11.75 59.27 0.93
C PRO A 961 -11.79 58.15 2.00
N GLY A 962 -11.15 57.00 1.80
CA GLY A 962 -10.47 56.54 0.60
C GLY A 962 -10.12 55.05 0.70
N SER A 963 -10.58 54.28 -0.29
CA SER A 963 -9.84 53.10 -0.76
C SER A 963 -8.49 53.56 -1.33
N SER A 964 -7.54 52.63 -1.45
CA SER A 964 -6.35 52.77 -2.29
C SER A 964 -6.75 52.81 -3.77
N GLU A 965 -7.40 53.89 -4.20
CA GLU A 965 -7.59 54.20 -5.62
C GLU A 965 -6.25 54.55 -6.25
N HIS A 966 -5.56 53.52 -6.73
CA HIS A 966 -4.53 53.73 -7.71
C HIS A 966 -5.22 54.01 -9.05
N CYS A 967 -5.07 55.26 -9.51
CA CYS A 967 -5.57 55.73 -10.80
C CYS A 967 -7.09 55.83 -10.98
N GLY A 968 -7.82 56.14 -9.90
CA GLY A 968 -9.27 56.36 -9.95
C GLY A 968 -10.07 55.10 -10.28
N LEU A 969 -9.50 53.93 -9.97
CA LEU A 969 -10.12 52.61 -10.10
C LEU A 969 -10.07 51.89 -8.76
N LEU A 970 -11.13 51.15 -8.45
CA LEU A 970 -11.25 50.42 -7.19
C LEU A 970 -10.36 49.18 -7.16
N GLU A 971 -9.79 48.85 -6.00
CA GLU A 971 -8.94 47.68 -5.83
C GLU A 971 -9.74 46.36 -5.94
N TRP A 972 -9.16 45.33 -6.55
CA TRP A 972 -9.85 44.04 -6.76
C TRP A 972 -10.01 43.26 -5.46
N SER A 973 -11.17 42.61 -5.32
CA SER A 973 -11.50 41.74 -4.20
C SER A 973 -12.05 40.41 -4.69
N ALA A 974 -11.50 39.31 -4.18
CA ALA A 974 -11.94 37.94 -4.50
C ALA A 974 -13.42 37.69 -4.19
N THR A 975 -14.02 38.40 -3.24
CA THR A 975 -15.42 38.21 -2.86
C THR A 975 -16.38 39.13 -3.61
N LYS A 976 -15.90 40.13 -4.38
CA LYS A 976 -16.74 41.07 -5.12
C LYS A 976 -17.05 40.55 -6.54
N VAL A 977 -18.30 40.75 -6.97
CA VAL A 977 -18.77 40.47 -8.33
C VAL A 977 -18.47 41.66 -9.24
N TYR A 978 -18.02 41.37 -10.46
CA TYR A 978 -17.73 42.35 -11.51
C TYR A 978 -18.41 41.93 -12.81
N ASN A 979 -18.94 42.89 -13.57
CA ASN A 979 -19.63 42.70 -14.84
C ASN A 979 -18.78 43.16 -16.02
N GLY A 980 -19.11 42.71 -17.23
CA GLY A 980 -18.35 43.07 -18.44
C GLY A 980 -18.30 44.59 -18.67
N GLY A 981 -17.10 45.16 -18.66
CA GLY A 981 -16.82 46.60 -18.73
C GLY A 981 -16.34 47.23 -17.42
N ASP A 982 -16.54 46.57 -16.27
CA ASP A 982 -16.09 47.06 -14.97
C ASP A 982 -14.56 47.11 -14.89
N LYS A 983 -14.01 48.19 -14.33
CA LYS A 983 -12.57 48.44 -14.27
C LYS A 983 -12.08 48.47 -12.83
N ILE A 984 -10.97 47.78 -12.58
CA ILE A 984 -10.33 47.69 -11.26
C ILE A 984 -8.83 47.89 -11.35
N PHE A 985 -8.23 48.13 -10.20
CA PHE A 985 -6.79 48.07 -9.98
C PHE A 985 -6.45 46.81 -9.17
N TYR A 986 -5.36 46.15 -9.49
CA TYR A 986 -4.85 45.04 -8.68
C TYR A 986 -3.37 44.84 -8.96
N ASP A 987 -2.57 44.68 -7.91
CA ASP A 987 -1.15 44.31 -8.03
C ASP A 987 -0.38 45.20 -9.04
N GLY A 988 -0.48 46.53 -8.88
CA GLY A 988 0.20 47.50 -9.74
C GLY A 988 -0.47 47.81 -11.09
N ASN A 989 -1.49 47.05 -11.49
CA ASN A 989 -2.00 47.02 -12.87
C ASN A 989 -3.52 47.31 -12.93
N THR A 990 -3.99 47.84 -14.06
CA THR A 990 -5.42 48.07 -14.30
C THR A 990 -6.00 46.98 -15.20
N TYR A 991 -7.21 46.50 -14.87
CA TYR A 991 -7.91 45.48 -15.64
C TYR A 991 -9.37 45.85 -15.87
N GLU A 992 -9.91 45.43 -17.01
CA GLU A 992 -11.30 45.58 -17.40
C GLU A 992 -11.94 44.21 -17.52
N ALA A 993 -13.04 43.95 -16.81
CA ALA A 993 -13.77 42.69 -16.90
C ALA A 993 -14.31 42.49 -18.34
N ALA A 994 -14.09 41.32 -18.91
CA ALA A 994 -14.57 40.95 -20.24
C ALA A 994 -16.07 40.60 -20.24
N TYR A 995 -16.53 40.02 -19.12
CA TYR A 995 -17.89 39.57 -18.83
C TYR A 995 -17.99 39.33 -17.31
N TRP A 996 -19.09 38.75 -16.83
CA TRP A 996 -19.34 38.49 -15.40
C TRP A 996 -18.24 37.62 -14.75
N THR A 997 -17.74 38.03 -13.58
CA THR A 997 -16.68 37.31 -12.84
C THR A 997 -16.67 37.64 -11.34
N GLN A 998 -16.31 36.66 -10.50
CA GLN A 998 -16.10 36.75 -9.05
C GLN A 998 -15.03 35.72 -8.67
N GLY A 999 -14.18 35.99 -7.68
CA GLY A 999 -13.12 35.07 -7.23
C GLY A 999 -11.90 34.93 -8.17
N ASN A 1000 -12.07 35.08 -9.48
CA ASN A 1000 -10.98 34.96 -10.45
C ASN A 1000 -10.02 36.17 -10.36
N GLN A 1001 -8.78 35.94 -9.93
CA GLN A 1001 -7.79 36.98 -9.67
C GLN A 1001 -7.27 37.64 -10.97
N PRO A 1002 -7.30 38.99 -11.11
CA PRO A 1002 -6.99 39.68 -12.36
C PRO A 1002 -5.59 39.41 -12.89
N SER A 1003 -4.56 39.37 -12.04
CA SER A 1003 -3.17 39.18 -12.49
C SER A 1003 -2.92 37.79 -13.09
N THR A 1004 -3.69 36.77 -12.70
CA THR A 1004 -3.55 35.37 -13.17
C THR A 1004 -4.62 34.93 -14.17
N ASN A 1005 -5.72 35.68 -14.33
CA ASN A 1005 -6.86 35.33 -15.20
C ASN A 1005 -7.15 36.40 -16.26
N ASN A 1006 -6.10 36.88 -16.95
CA ASN A 1006 -6.21 37.93 -17.97
C ASN A 1006 -5.57 37.58 -19.33
N GLY A 1007 -5.90 38.37 -20.36
CA GLY A 1007 -5.03 38.58 -21.53
C GLY A 1007 -5.37 37.80 -22.81
N ASN A 1008 -6.30 36.83 -22.78
CA ASN A 1008 -6.67 36.02 -23.94
C ASN A 1008 -8.20 35.95 -24.17
N SER A 1009 -8.61 35.54 -25.38
CA SER A 1009 -10.02 35.30 -25.74
C SER A 1009 -10.64 34.24 -24.81
N GLY A 1010 -11.69 34.60 -24.08
CA GLY A 1010 -12.34 33.71 -23.10
C GLY A 1010 -11.71 33.73 -21.70
N GLN A 1011 -10.90 34.74 -21.37
CA GLN A 1011 -10.50 35.06 -19.99
C GLN A 1011 -11.37 36.20 -19.42
N PRO A 1012 -11.69 36.18 -18.11
CA PRO A 1012 -12.61 37.15 -17.50
C PRO A 1012 -12.05 38.56 -17.38
N TRP A 1013 -10.72 38.75 -17.49
CA TRP A 1013 -10.08 40.06 -17.37
C TRP A 1013 -9.26 40.44 -18.62
N LYS A 1014 -9.27 41.73 -18.98
CA LYS A 1014 -8.42 42.33 -20.01
C LYS A 1014 -7.44 43.28 -19.34
N ASN A 1015 -6.14 43.03 -19.48
CA ASN A 1015 -5.08 43.90 -18.95
C ASN A 1015 -5.03 45.22 -19.74
N LYS A 1016 -4.89 46.35 -19.03
CA LYS A 1016 -5.03 47.73 -19.55
C LYS A 1016 -3.92 48.69 -19.06
N THR A 1017 -2.82 48.15 -18.54
CA THR A 1017 -1.61 48.84 -18.02
C THR A 1017 -1.18 50.10 -18.79
N ILE A 1018 -0.69 51.19 -18.21
CA ILE A 1018 -0.45 51.65 -16.82
C ILE A 1018 -1.18 53.00 -16.67
N CYS A 1019 -1.50 53.44 -15.44
CA CYS A 1019 -1.66 54.88 -15.19
C CYS A 1019 -0.60 55.38 -14.20
N SER A 1020 -0.08 56.58 -14.46
CA SER A 1020 1.16 57.09 -13.87
C SER A 1020 0.97 58.51 -13.33
N GLY A 1021 1.40 58.72 -12.08
CA GLY A 1021 1.42 60.04 -11.47
C GLY A 1021 1.69 60.00 -9.97
N SER A 1022 2.87 60.45 -9.55
CA SER A 1022 3.17 60.85 -8.17
C SER A 1022 3.81 62.23 -8.17
N GLY A 1023 3.57 63.02 -7.13
CA GLY A 1023 4.25 64.30 -6.91
C GLY A 1023 3.37 65.39 -6.30
N THR A 1024 3.73 65.86 -5.11
CA THR A 1024 3.24 67.13 -4.55
C THR A 1024 3.96 68.31 -5.24
N SER A 1025 3.28 68.88 -6.25
CA SER A 1025 3.46 70.23 -6.82
C SER A 1025 4.89 70.71 -7.16
N GLY A 1026 5.24 70.68 -8.46
CA GLY A 1026 6.38 71.41 -9.04
C GLY A 1026 7.31 70.50 -9.86
N GLY A 1027 7.19 70.51 -11.19
CA GLY A 1027 7.83 69.51 -12.06
C GLY A 1027 9.29 69.80 -12.46
N GLY A 1028 10.03 68.76 -12.86
CA GLY A 1028 11.44 68.89 -13.29
C GLY A 1028 12.25 67.60 -13.54
N VAL A 1029 11.67 66.58 -14.22
CA VAL A 1029 12.32 65.47 -14.97
C VAL A 1029 13.73 64.98 -14.56
N VAL A 1030 13.86 63.78 -13.94
CA VAL A 1030 15.04 62.87 -14.07
C VAL A 1030 14.66 61.36 -13.88
N VAL A 1031 14.99 60.53 -14.88
CA VAL A 1031 15.32 59.06 -14.98
C VAL A 1031 14.88 58.01 -13.90
N PRO A 1032 14.30 56.83 -14.31
CA PRO A 1032 13.96 55.65 -13.46
C PRO A 1032 15.09 54.59 -13.38
N PRO A 1033 15.15 53.67 -12.37
CA PRO A 1033 14.18 52.57 -12.10
C PRO A 1033 13.87 52.42 -10.57
N ALA A 1034 13.36 51.33 -9.95
CA ALA A 1034 13.13 49.91 -10.32
C ALA A 1034 11.97 49.25 -9.52
N GLN A 1035 11.88 47.90 -9.53
CA GLN A 1035 10.93 47.03 -8.80
C GLN A 1035 11.70 45.93 -8.02
N THR A 1036 11.07 45.28 -7.03
CA THR A 1036 11.50 43.95 -6.56
C THR A 1036 10.78 42.85 -7.36
N THR A 1037 11.49 42.23 -8.28
CA THR A 1037 11.01 41.25 -9.27
C THR A 1037 11.06 39.82 -8.76
N ASN A 1038 10.21 38.92 -9.29
CA ASN A 1038 10.37 37.46 -9.19
C ASN A 1038 11.81 37.06 -9.56
N ILE A 1039 12.47 36.29 -8.71
CA ILE A 1039 13.82 35.82 -8.96
C ILE A 1039 13.74 34.55 -9.78
N ASN A 1040 13.92 34.65 -11.10
CA ASN A 1040 13.94 33.47 -11.98
C ASN A 1040 14.85 32.36 -11.41
N PRO A 1041 14.48 31.07 -11.56
CA PRO A 1041 15.20 29.96 -10.96
C PRO A 1041 16.61 29.88 -11.54
N ILE A 1042 17.55 29.38 -10.75
CA ILE A 1042 18.90 29.08 -11.24
C ILE A 1042 18.89 27.64 -11.78
N VAL A 1043 19.45 27.45 -12.99
CA VAL A 1043 19.67 26.14 -13.60
C VAL A 1043 21.11 26.03 -14.11
N GLY A 1044 21.69 24.83 -14.04
CA GLY A 1044 23.02 24.53 -14.56
C GLY A 1044 23.10 23.11 -15.08
N ILE A 1045 23.84 22.89 -16.17
CA ILE A 1045 24.17 21.53 -16.63
C ILE A 1045 25.47 21.12 -15.95
N THR A 1046 25.43 20.04 -15.16
CA THR A 1046 26.57 19.50 -14.41
C THR A 1046 27.36 18.47 -15.19
N SER A 1047 26.73 17.81 -16.17
CA SER A 1047 27.40 16.94 -17.16
C SER A 1047 26.58 16.93 -18.45
N PRO A 1048 27.19 16.96 -19.65
CA PRO A 1048 28.62 17.24 -19.91
C PRO A 1048 28.97 18.70 -19.58
N SER A 1049 30.26 18.99 -19.36
CA SER A 1049 30.73 20.37 -19.19
C SER A 1049 30.79 21.13 -20.52
N ASN A 1050 30.64 22.45 -20.48
CA ASN A 1050 30.67 23.29 -21.69
C ASN A 1050 32.01 23.20 -22.41
N GLY A 1051 31.96 23.02 -23.74
CA GLY A 1051 33.13 22.80 -24.59
C GLY A 1051 33.64 21.36 -24.64
N SER A 1052 32.99 20.40 -23.98
CA SER A 1052 33.40 18.99 -23.98
C SER A 1052 33.53 18.43 -25.40
N ALA A 1053 34.69 17.84 -25.71
CA ALA A 1053 34.85 16.95 -26.85
C ALA A 1053 34.28 15.58 -26.47
N LEU A 1054 33.23 15.15 -27.15
CA LEU A 1054 32.54 13.89 -26.92
C LEU A 1054 32.84 12.91 -28.06
N SER A 1055 33.11 11.66 -27.71
CA SER A 1055 33.47 10.59 -28.66
C SER A 1055 32.66 9.30 -28.49
N ALA A 1056 31.77 9.24 -27.49
CA ALA A 1056 30.96 8.06 -27.16
C ALA A 1056 29.52 8.45 -26.78
N LEU A 1057 28.60 7.50 -26.98
CA LEU A 1057 27.18 7.56 -26.65
C LEU A 1057 26.72 6.19 -26.09
N PRO A 1058 25.61 6.10 -25.32
CA PRO A 1058 24.75 7.20 -24.89
C PRO A 1058 25.43 8.12 -23.88
N LEU A 1059 25.06 9.41 -23.92
CA LEU A 1059 25.52 10.43 -22.99
C LEU A 1059 24.40 10.74 -21.99
N THR A 1060 24.66 10.56 -20.69
CA THR A 1060 23.79 11.10 -19.65
C THR A 1060 24.06 12.58 -19.46
N VAL A 1061 23.07 13.41 -19.77
CA VAL A 1061 23.02 14.82 -19.40
C VAL A 1061 22.43 14.91 -18.00
N THR A 1062 23.08 15.65 -17.11
CA THR A 1062 22.59 15.95 -15.75
C THR A 1062 22.54 17.45 -15.54
N ALA A 1063 21.48 17.91 -14.88
CA ALA A 1063 21.26 19.32 -14.56
C ALA A 1063 20.87 19.49 -13.08
N THR A 1064 21.26 20.63 -12.52
CA THR A 1064 20.76 21.14 -11.24
C THR A 1064 19.79 22.29 -11.51
N ALA A 1065 18.74 22.40 -10.71
CA ALA A 1065 17.88 23.58 -10.68
C ALA A 1065 17.45 23.86 -9.25
N SER A 1066 17.43 25.14 -8.89
CA SER A 1066 17.08 25.64 -7.55
C SER A 1066 16.49 27.03 -7.68
N ASP A 1067 15.49 27.31 -6.86
CA ASP A 1067 14.82 28.61 -6.82
C ASP A 1067 15.00 29.25 -5.44
N ALA A 1068 15.02 30.59 -5.39
CA ALA A 1068 15.39 31.38 -4.22
C ALA A 1068 14.19 32.00 -3.49
N ASP A 1069 13.11 32.31 -4.21
CA ASP A 1069 11.83 32.79 -3.66
C ASP A 1069 10.66 31.80 -3.89
N GLY A 1070 10.86 30.74 -4.69
CA GLY A 1070 9.88 29.71 -4.97
C GLY A 1070 10.42 28.26 -5.01
N THR A 1071 9.82 27.42 -5.86
CA THR A 1071 10.18 26.02 -6.10
C THR A 1071 10.19 25.71 -7.59
N ILE A 1072 11.07 24.78 -8.01
CA ILE A 1072 11.16 24.35 -9.41
C ILE A 1072 9.92 23.53 -9.79
N SER A 1073 9.12 24.06 -10.73
CA SER A 1073 7.98 23.39 -11.32
C SER A 1073 8.40 22.27 -12.29
N LYS A 1074 9.44 22.53 -13.12
CA LYS A 1074 10.02 21.55 -14.05
C LYS A 1074 11.37 21.99 -14.61
N VAL A 1075 12.15 21.04 -15.12
CA VAL A 1075 13.34 21.25 -15.96
C VAL A 1075 13.17 20.51 -17.30
N GLU A 1076 13.20 21.26 -18.39
CA GLU A 1076 13.13 20.75 -19.76
C GLU A 1076 14.54 20.66 -20.36
N ILE A 1077 14.94 19.48 -20.85
CA ILE A 1077 16.26 19.26 -21.46
C ILE A 1077 16.08 19.09 -22.98
N TYR A 1078 16.80 19.91 -23.74
CA TYR A 1078 16.77 19.99 -25.19
C TYR A 1078 18.13 19.60 -25.79
N LEU A 1079 18.09 19.00 -26.98
CA LEU A 1079 19.25 18.78 -27.86
C LEU A 1079 18.98 19.44 -29.21
N ASN A 1080 19.87 20.33 -29.64
CA ASN A 1080 19.80 21.07 -30.90
C ASN A 1080 18.44 21.76 -31.14
N GLY A 1081 17.82 22.25 -30.05
CA GLY A 1081 16.50 22.91 -30.05
C GLY A 1081 15.29 21.97 -29.91
N SER A 1082 15.47 20.66 -30.05
CA SER A 1082 14.40 19.66 -29.86
C SER A 1082 14.31 19.22 -28.40
N LEU A 1083 13.10 19.19 -27.83
CA LEU A 1083 12.85 18.73 -26.47
C LEU A 1083 13.10 17.21 -26.37
N ILE A 1084 13.95 16.78 -25.44
CA ILE A 1084 14.32 15.37 -25.24
C ILE A 1084 13.73 14.81 -23.95
N ASN A 1085 13.70 15.59 -22.86
CA ASN A 1085 13.08 15.17 -21.61
C ASN A 1085 12.47 16.35 -20.85
N THR A 1086 11.46 16.09 -20.02
CA THR A 1086 10.94 17.04 -19.01
C THR A 1086 10.95 16.34 -17.65
N ALA A 1087 11.75 16.83 -16.73
CA ALA A 1087 11.87 16.30 -15.38
C ALA A 1087 11.23 17.27 -14.36
N THR A 1088 10.22 16.80 -13.63
CA THR A 1088 9.48 17.59 -12.62
C THR A 1088 10.07 17.48 -11.21
N SER A 1089 11.12 16.69 -11.02
CA SER A 1089 11.84 16.53 -9.76
C SER A 1089 13.32 16.18 -9.99
N ALA A 1090 14.17 16.49 -9.02
CA ALA A 1090 15.59 16.15 -9.06
C ALA A 1090 15.82 14.65 -8.78
N PRO A 1091 16.87 14.01 -9.37
CA PRO A 1091 17.89 14.57 -10.24
C PRO A 1091 17.40 14.80 -11.68
N TYR A 1092 17.47 16.04 -12.15
CA TYR A 1092 17.07 16.41 -13.50
C TYR A 1092 18.09 15.85 -14.50
N SER A 1093 17.70 14.90 -15.34
CA SER A 1093 18.61 14.22 -16.25
C SER A 1093 17.95 13.75 -17.54
N ALA A 1094 18.74 13.48 -18.58
CA ALA A 1094 18.28 12.94 -19.86
C ALA A 1094 19.35 12.04 -20.49
N TYR A 1095 18.93 10.96 -21.15
CA TYR A 1095 19.84 10.09 -21.90
C TYR A 1095 19.83 10.47 -23.39
N LEU A 1096 20.95 10.96 -23.91
CA LEU A 1096 21.13 11.24 -25.33
C LEU A 1096 21.71 10.00 -26.02
N THR A 1097 20.91 9.35 -26.87
CA THR A 1097 21.31 8.16 -27.63
C THR A 1097 21.92 8.49 -29.00
N ALA A 1098 21.78 9.74 -29.47
CA ALA A 1098 22.34 10.24 -30.73
C ALA A 1098 22.82 11.69 -30.58
N LEU A 1099 23.93 12.04 -31.24
CA LEU A 1099 24.43 13.40 -31.44
C LEU A 1099 24.85 13.55 -32.91
N THR A 1100 24.73 14.74 -33.48
CA THR A 1100 25.19 15.04 -34.84
C THR A 1100 26.72 15.20 -34.85
N ALA A 1101 27.42 14.75 -35.88
CA ALA A 1101 28.87 14.97 -35.99
C ALA A 1101 29.17 16.49 -36.05
N GLY A 1102 30.08 16.96 -35.19
CA GLY A 1102 30.39 18.39 -35.01
C GLY A 1102 29.79 18.98 -33.73
N SER A 1103 29.50 20.28 -33.73
CA SER A 1103 28.98 20.99 -32.56
C SER A 1103 27.51 20.65 -32.32
N ASN A 1104 27.16 20.24 -31.10
CA ASN A 1104 25.80 20.04 -30.62
C ASN A 1104 25.54 21.00 -29.46
N THR A 1105 24.29 21.42 -29.32
CA THR A 1105 23.85 22.37 -28.29
C THR A 1105 22.88 21.65 -27.36
N ILE A 1106 23.24 21.51 -26.09
CA ILE A 1106 22.39 20.90 -25.06
C ILE A 1106 21.93 22.02 -24.12
N MET A 1107 20.62 22.17 -23.92
CA MET A 1107 20.04 23.23 -23.10
C MET A 1107 19.12 22.64 -22.05
N ALA A 1108 19.33 22.97 -20.78
CA ALA A 1108 18.42 22.68 -19.68
C ALA A 1108 17.71 23.97 -19.30
N LYS A 1109 16.38 23.96 -19.30
CA LYS A 1109 15.53 25.11 -18.99
C LYS A 1109 14.66 24.81 -17.78
N ALA A 1110 14.91 25.48 -16.67
CA ALA A 1110 14.10 25.38 -15.45
C ALA A 1110 13.00 26.43 -15.44
N PHE A 1111 11.88 26.07 -14.82
CA PHE A 1111 10.71 26.90 -14.60
C PHE A 1111 10.36 26.84 -13.12
N ASP A 1112 10.07 27.98 -12.50
CA ASP A 1112 9.59 28.07 -11.12
C ASP A 1112 8.06 27.93 -11.02
N ASN A 1113 7.52 27.98 -9.80
CA ASN A 1113 6.08 27.98 -9.49
C ASN A 1113 5.39 29.33 -9.70
N SER A 1114 6.13 30.38 -10.06
CA SER A 1114 5.69 31.76 -10.32
C SER A 1114 5.70 32.12 -11.82
N GLY A 1115 6.13 31.20 -12.69
CA GLY A 1115 6.26 31.37 -14.15
C GLY A 1115 7.60 31.94 -14.62
N GLY A 1116 8.49 32.30 -13.71
CA GLY A 1116 9.88 32.63 -14.04
C GLY A 1116 10.61 31.40 -14.56
N ASN A 1117 11.61 31.66 -15.41
CA ASN A 1117 12.37 30.60 -16.06
C ASN A 1117 13.78 31.06 -16.40
N ALA A 1118 14.72 30.13 -16.35
CA ALA A 1118 16.08 30.31 -16.81
C ALA A 1118 16.55 29.10 -17.60
N SER A 1119 17.59 29.28 -18.41
CA SER A 1119 18.18 28.22 -19.22
C SER A 1119 19.69 28.25 -19.14
N ALA A 1120 20.28 27.08 -18.89
CA ALA A 1120 21.71 26.83 -19.04
C ALA A 1120 21.94 26.03 -20.33
N THR A 1121 22.90 26.48 -21.12
CA THR A 1121 23.27 25.84 -22.39
C THR A 1121 24.73 25.47 -22.38
N VAL A 1122 25.04 24.24 -22.78
CA VAL A 1122 26.40 23.77 -23.05
C VAL A 1122 26.52 23.39 -24.52
N SER A 1123 27.60 23.83 -25.15
CA SER A 1123 27.98 23.35 -26.48
C SER A 1123 28.98 22.22 -26.31
N VAL A 1124 28.77 21.11 -27.03
CA VAL A 1124 29.67 19.95 -27.00
C VAL A 1124 30.03 19.54 -28.43
N THR A 1125 31.31 19.31 -28.67
CA THR A 1125 31.79 18.89 -29.98
C THR A 1125 31.80 17.37 -30.03
N TYR A 1126 30.79 16.78 -30.66
CA TYR A 1126 30.76 15.35 -30.91
C TYR A 1126 31.61 15.04 -32.15
N THR A 1127 32.89 14.74 -31.93
CA THR A 1127 33.73 14.21 -33.01
C THR A 1127 33.40 12.75 -33.20
N THR A 1128 32.65 12.42 -34.26
CA THR A 1128 32.75 11.09 -34.85
C THR A 1128 34.22 10.87 -35.19
N ALA A 1129 34.82 9.80 -34.69
CA ALA A 1129 36.22 9.47 -34.97
C ALA A 1129 36.38 9.10 -36.44
N THR A 1130 36.57 10.11 -37.30
CA THR A 1130 36.94 9.91 -38.70
C THR A 1130 38.43 9.67 -38.77
N SER A 1131 38.79 8.38 -38.79
CA SER A 1131 39.98 7.92 -39.48
C SER A 1131 39.88 8.30 -40.96
N GLY A 1132 40.42 9.46 -41.32
CA GLY A 1132 40.96 9.62 -42.66
C GLY A 1132 42.14 8.65 -42.80
N GLY A 1133 42.18 7.72 -43.74
CA GLY A 1133 41.13 7.34 -44.69
C GLY A 1133 41.77 6.66 -45.89
N ASN A 1134 41.58 5.35 -46.03
CA ASN A 1134 41.76 4.71 -47.33
C ASN A 1134 40.84 3.50 -47.48
N THR A 1135 39.83 3.70 -48.32
CA THR A 1135 39.11 2.72 -49.15
C THR A 1135 39.34 1.22 -48.89
N GLY A 1136 38.30 0.54 -48.40
CA GLY A 1136 37.96 -0.80 -48.88
C GLY A 1136 38.10 -1.98 -47.91
N ALA A 1137 37.08 -2.20 -47.07
CA ALA A 1137 36.56 -3.52 -46.73
C ALA A 1137 35.18 -3.40 -46.05
N GLY A 1138 34.15 -4.04 -46.62
CA GLY A 1138 32.93 -4.35 -45.86
C GLY A 1138 33.14 -5.65 -45.08
N GLY A 1139 32.68 -5.74 -43.83
CA GLY A 1139 32.90 -6.91 -42.97
C GLY A 1139 32.00 -6.93 -41.73
N GLU A 1140 32.07 -8.04 -40.97
CA GLU A 1140 31.07 -8.41 -39.94
C GLU A 1140 31.01 -7.47 -38.71
N CYS A 1141 31.91 -6.49 -38.55
CA CYS A 1141 31.84 -5.50 -37.45
C CYS A 1141 30.81 -4.38 -37.65
N GLN A 1142 30.13 -4.30 -38.80
CA GLN A 1142 28.99 -3.41 -39.00
C GLN A 1142 27.87 -3.74 -38.01
N GLY A 1143 27.58 -2.81 -37.09
CA GLY A 1143 26.52 -2.96 -36.08
C GLY A 1143 26.90 -3.71 -34.80
N VAL A 1144 28.20 -3.96 -34.55
CA VAL A 1144 28.68 -4.54 -33.28
C VAL A 1144 29.48 -3.50 -32.48
N ASP A 1145 28.93 -3.11 -31.33
CA ASP A 1145 29.54 -2.11 -30.44
C ASP A 1145 30.90 -2.55 -29.88
N SER A 1146 31.78 -1.60 -29.63
CA SER A 1146 33.00 -1.85 -28.84
C SER A 1146 32.66 -2.26 -27.41
N TRP A 1147 33.47 -3.16 -26.84
CA TRP A 1147 33.33 -3.55 -25.45
C TRP A 1147 33.58 -2.36 -24.50
N SER A 1148 32.81 -2.30 -23.42
CA SER A 1148 32.86 -1.27 -22.40
C SER A 1148 32.70 -1.89 -21.02
N SER A 1149 33.57 -1.52 -20.07
CA SER A 1149 33.51 -2.00 -18.69
C SER A 1149 32.21 -1.67 -17.98
N ALA A 1150 31.59 -0.53 -18.31
CA ALA A 1150 30.34 -0.07 -17.72
C ALA A 1150 29.10 -0.72 -18.35
N LYS A 1151 29.17 -1.22 -19.59
CA LYS A 1151 28.05 -1.86 -20.28
C LYS A 1151 27.88 -3.29 -19.76
N VAL A 1152 26.64 -3.64 -19.42
CA VAL A 1152 26.22 -5.03 -19.17
C VAL A 1152 26.03 -5.71 -20.52
N TYR A 1153 26.53 -6.94 -20.64
CA TYR A 1153 26.33 -7.81 -21.80
C TYR A 1153 25.70 -9.12 -21.33
N ASN A 1154 24.59 -9.48 -21.94
CA ASN A 1154 23.81 -10.69 -21.65
C ASN A 1154 24.16 -11.82 -22.63
N THR A 1155 23.68 -13.03 -22.36
CA THR A 1155 23.92 -14.20 -23.22
C THR A 1155 23.59 -13.92 -24.68
N GLY A 1156 24.57 -14.05 -25.57
CA GLY A 1156 24.42 -13.82 -27.00
C GLY A 1156 24.75 -12.40 -27.48
N ASP A 1157 24.86 -11.41 -26.58
CA ASP A 1157 25.26 -10.05 -26.94
C ASP A 1157 26.66 -10.06 -27.53
N LYS A 1158 26.85 -9.29 -28.62
CA LYS A 1158 28.15 -9.15 -29.27
C LYS A 1158 28.85 -7.85 -28.84
N ALA A 1159 30.15 -7.94 -28.63
CA ALA A 1159 31.03 -6.80 -28.37
C ALA A 1159 32.35 -6.99 -29.11
N ARG A 1160 32.89 -5.94 -29.74
CA ARG A 1160 34.22 -5.98 -30.34
C ARG A 1160 35.28 -5.44 -29.37
N ASP A 1161 36.40 -6.12 -29.26
CA ASP A 1161 37.56 -5.70 -28.47
C ASP A 1161 38.78 -5.72 -29.41
N GLY A 1162 39.23 -4.53 -29.80
CA GLY A 1162 40.03 -4.34 -31.01
C GLY A 1162 39.25 -4.74 -32.28
N ASP A 1163 39.93 -5.44 -33.20
CA ASP A 1163 39.37 -5.92 -34.47
C ASP A 1163 38.68 -7.29 -34.37
N ILE A 1164 38.45 -7.81 -33.15
CA ILE A 1164 37.83 -9.13 -32.92
C ILE A 1164 36.44 -8.94 -32.28
N ILE A 1165 35.43 -9.60 -32.85
CA ILE A 1165 34.07 -9.72 -32.30
C ILE A 1165 34.01 -10.89 -31.34
N TYR A 1166 33.49 -10.62 -30.16
CA TYR A 1166 33.19 -11.59 -29.12
C TYR A 1166 31.69 -11.65 -28.88
N LYS A 1167 31.20 -12.80 -28.43
CA LYS A 1167 29.83 -13.06 -27.98
C LYS A 1167 29.87 -13.39 -26.49
N ALA A 1168 29.05 -12.73 -25.69
CA ALA A 1168 28.91 -13.05 -24.27
C ALA A 1168 28.24 -14.42 -24.11
N ASN A 1169 28.84 -15.29 -23.30
CA ASN A 1169 28.33 -16.64 -23.02
C ASN A 1169 27.25 -16.65 -21.95
N TYR A 1170 27.23 -15.63 -21.10
CA TYR A 1170 26.29 -15.37 -20.01
C TYR A 1170 26.47 -13.92 -19.54
N TRP A 1171 25.63 -13.46 -18.60
CA TRP A 1171 25.71 -12.11 -18.04
C TRP A 1171 27.15 -11.74 -17.61
N THR A 1172 27.63 -10.59 -18.09
CA THR A 1172 28.97 -10.08 -17.78
C THR A 1172 29.03 -8.56 -17.88
N GLN A 1173 29.70 -7.95 -16.91
CA GLN A 1173 30.03 -6.52 -16.86
C GLN A 1173 31.47 -6.38 -16.33
N ASN A 1174 32.21 -5.37 -16.77
CA ASN A 1174 33.61 -5.12 -16.40
C ASN A 1174 34.66 -6.23 -16.71
N ASN A 1175 34.27 -7.41 -17.21
CA ASN A 1175 35.21 -8.42 -17.72
C ASN A 1175 35.50 -8.18 -19.20
N LYS A 1176 36.72 -7.74 -19.53
CA LYS A 1176 37.13 -7.40 -20.91
C LYS A 1176 37.26 -8.66 -21.80
N PRO A 1177 36.71 -8.70 -23.04
CA PRO A 1177 36.63 -9.92 -23.85
C PRO A 1177 37.96 -10.57 -24.21
N SER A 1178 38.95 -9.81 -24.70
CA SER A 1178 40.25 -10.36 -25.06
C SER A 1178 40.99 -11.02 -23.88
N GLU A 1179 40.71 -10.56 -22.65
CA GLU A 1179 41.31 -11.02 -21.40
C GLU A 1179 40.47 -12.11 -20.69
N ASN A 1180 39.19 -12.25 -21.04
CA ASN A 1180 38.21 -13.11 -20.34
C ASN A 1180 37.43 -14.02 -21.31
N GLN A 1181 38.14 -14.58 -22.29
CA GLN A 1181 37.61 -15.50 -23.31
C GLN A 1181 37.95 -16.98 -23.05
N GLY A 1182 37.14 -17.88 -23.60
CA GLY A 1182 37.39 -19.33 -23.62
C GLY A 1182 36.29 -20.17 -22.94
N SER A 1183 36.52 -21.49 -22.85
CA SER A 1183 35.56 -22.41 -22.25
C SER A 1183 35.33 -22.08 -20.76
N GLY A 1184 34.07 -21.89 -20.37
CA GLY A 1184 33.70 -21.49 -19.00
C GLY A 1184 34.10 -20.06 -18.61
N LYS A 1185 34.38 -19.20 -19.60
CA LYS A 1185 34.65 -17.76 -19.41
C LYS A 1185 33.52 -16.92 -20.04
N PRO A 1186 33.35 -15.65 -19.63
CA PRO A 1186 32.19 -14.85 -20.07
C PRO A 1186 32.15 -14.54 -21.56
N TRP A 1187 33.23 -14.76 -22.33
CA TRP A 1187 33.31 -14.43 -23.75
C TRP A 1187 33.75 -15.61 -24.63
N THR A 1188 33.17 -15.71 -25.84
CA THR A 1188 33.63 -16.57 -26.94
C THR A 1188 33.88 -15.73 -28.18
N VAL A 1189 34.96 -15.97 -28.91
CA VAL A 1189 35.24 -15.28 -30.18
C VAL A 1189 34.25 -15.70 -31.25
N VAL A 1190 33.91 -14.77 -32.14
CA VAL A 1190 33.01 -14.98 -33.28
C VAL A 1190 33.79 -14.88 -34.60
N SER A 1191 34.40 -13.73 -34.85
CA SER A 1191 35.10 -13.39 -36.09
C SER A 1191 35.92 -12.11 -35.91
N LYS A 1192 36.80 -11.79 -36.86
CA LYS A 1192 37.41 -10.47 -37.02
C LYS A 1192 36.48 -9.53 -37.78
N CYS A 1193 36.73 -8.23 -37.65
CA CYS A 1193 35.97 -7.19 -38.34
C CYS A 1193 35.98 -7.29 -39.87
N ASP A 1194 37.00 -7.92 -40.47
CA ASP A 1194 37.08 -8.23 -41.91
C ASP A 1194 36.26 -9.46 -42.34
N GLY A 1195 35.57 -10.12 -41.40
CA GLY A 1195 34.79 -11.34 -41.62
C GLY A 1195 35.62 -12.64 -41.62
N THR A 1196 36.94 -12.58 -41.42
CA THR A 1196 37.74 -13.79 -41.20
C THR A 1196 37.49 -14.36 -39.80
N ILE A 1197 37.40 -15.69 -39.65
CA ILE A 1197 37.35 -16.29 -38.31
C ILE A 1197 38.73 -16.10 -37.66
N ASP A 1198 38.80 -15.60 -36.43
CA ASP A 1198 40.09 -15.48 -35.75
C ASP A 1198 40.63 -16.87 -35.40
N ALA A 1199 41.56 -17.36 -36.21
CA ALA A 1199 42.15 -18.68 -36.08
C ALA A 1199 42.86 -18.88 -34.73
N SER A 1200 43.32 -17.81 -34.06
CA SER A 1200 43.92 -17.88 -32.71
C SER A 1200 42.94 -18.42 -31.67
N ALA A 1201 41.63 -18.19 -31.83
CA ALA A 1201 40.60 -18.59 -30.88
C ALA A 1201 40.22 -20.08 -30.96
N TYR A 1202 40.42 -20.72 -32.11
CA TYR A 1202 40.10 -22.13 -32.36
C TYR A 1202 41.36 -23.02 -32.46
N GLY A 1203 42.51 -22.40 -32.74
CA GLY A 1203 43.86 -22.96 -32.67
C GLY A 1203 44.24 -23.82 -33.86
N GLU A 1204 45.44 -23.59 -34.40
CA GLU A 1204 46.07 -24.26 -35.55
C GLU A 1204 45.27 -24.24 -36.87
N THR A 1205 45.90 -23.66 -37.90
CA THR A 1205 45.40 -23.68 -39.28
C THR A 1205 46.40 -24.38 -40.20
N LYS A 1206 45.90 -24.94 -41.29
CA LYS A 1206 46.68 -25.55 -42.36
C LYS A 1206 46.42 -24.79 -43.66
N ALA A 1207 47.49 -24.43 -44.36
CA ALA A 1207 47.39 -23.92 -45.72
C ALA A 1207 47.00 -25.07 -46.68
N CYS A 1208 45.89 -24.90 -47.40
CA CYS A 1208 45.36 -25.79 -48.42
C CYS A 1208 44.96 -24.94 -49.63
N ALA A 1209 45.52 -25.21 -50.82
CA ALA A 1209 45.24 -24.48 -52.07
C ALA A 1209 45.25 -22.94 -51.91
N GLY A 1210 46.20 -22.41 -51.13
CA GLY A 1210 46.35 -20.97 -50.84
C GLY A 1210 45.39 -20.39 -49.80
N LYS A 1211 44.44 -21.17 -49.26
CA LYS A 1211 43.58 -20.77 -48.13
C LYS A 1211 44.08 -21.35 -46.80
N GLN A 1212 43.92 -20.60 -45.71
CA GLN A 1212 44.10 -21.12 -44.35
C GLN A 1212 42.80 -21.78 -43.89
N ILE A 1213 42.86 -23.09 -43.61
CA ILE A 1213 41.72 -23.90 -43.17
C ILE A 1213 41.97 -24.33 -41.71
N LEU A 1214 40.93 -24.29 -40.86
CA LEU A 1214 41.01 -24.67 -39.44
C LEU A 1214 41.33 -26.16 -39.29
N VAL A 1215 42.27 -26.57 -38.42
CA VAL A 1215 42.50 -28.00 -38.16
C VAL A 1215 41.36 -28.55 -37.28
N TRP A 1216 40.74 -29.66 -37.69
CA TRP A 1216 39.63 -30.26 -36.92
C TRP A 1216 40.09 -30.80 -35.57
N LYS A 1217 39.32 -30.51 -34.52
CA LYS A 1217 39.54 -30.97 -33.14
C LYS A 1217 38.24 -31.47 -32.53
N THR A 1218 38.29 -32.62 -31.87
CA THR A 1218 37.11 -33.29 -31.29
C THR A 1218 36.36 -32.43 -30.26
N GLY A 1219 37.07 -31.65 -29.43
CA GLY A 1219 36.44 -30.81 -28.40
C GLY A 1219 35.77 -29.53 -28.91
N THR A 1220 35.97 -29.14 -30.17
CA THR A 1220 35.52 -27.85 -30.70
C THR A 1220 34.10 -27.94 -31.28
N ALA A 1221 33.23 -27.01 -30.90
CA ALA A 1221 31.92 -26.85 -31.52
C ALA A 1221 32.03 -25.98 -32.79
N TYR A 1222 31.55 -26.51 -33.90
CA TYR A 1222 31.48 -25.82 -35.19
C TYR A 1222 30.01 -25.45 -35.43
N ASP A 1223 29.62 -24.24 -35.04
CA ASP A 1223 28.23 -23.82 -34.91
C ASP A 1223 27.61 -23.24 -36.19
N LYS A 1224 28.45 -22.79 -37.14
CA LYS A 1224 28.03 -22.29 -38.46
C LYS A 1224 28.04 -23.44 -39.49
N ALA A 1225 26.91 -23.67 -40.15
CA ALA A 1225 26.85 -24.53 -41.33
C ALA A 1225 27.76 -23.99 -42.44
N GLY A 1226 28.48 -24.86 -43.13
CA GLY A 1226 29.47 -24.48 -44.15
C GLY A 1226 30.87 -24.17 -43.62
N THR A 1227 31.17 -24.46 -42.35
CA THR A 1227 32.53 -24.28 -41.78
C THR A 1227 33.49 -25.32 -42.35
N GLU A 1228 34.61 -24.89 -42.91
CA GLU A 1228 35.62 -25.75 -43.53
C GLU A 1228 36.77 -26.07 -42.54
N VAL A 1229 37.10 -27.37 -42.42
CA VAL A 1229 38.13 -27.89 -41.53
C VAL A 1229 39.07 -28.88 -42.25
N PHE A 1230 40.36 -28.84 -41.91
CA PHE A 1230 41.38 -29.77 -42.36
C PHE A 1230 41.44 -30.98 -41.43
N TYR A 1231 41.34 -32.18 -42.00
CA TYR A 1231 41.51 -33.45 -41.28
C TYR A 1231 42.09 -34.51 -42.22
N ASN A 1232 43.11 -35.25 -41.77
CA ASN A 1232 43.77 -36.32 -42.54
C ASN A 1232 44.03 -35.99 -44.02
N GLY A 1233 44.72 -34.87 -44.29
CA GLY A 1233 45.12 -34.48 -45.64
C GLY A 1233 44.00 -33.92 -46.53
N ASN A 1234 42.78 -33.80 -46.01
CA ASN A 1234 41.60 -33.37 -46.76
C ASN A 1234 40.88 -32.21 -46.06
N VAL A 1235 40.13 -31.42 -46.84
CA VAL A 1235 39.23 -30.38 -46.34
C VAL A 1235 37.80 -30.92 -46.33
N TYR A 1236 37.12 -30.75 -45.20
CA TYR A 1236 35.73 -31.13 -44.97
C TYR A 1236 34.90 -29.92 -44.58
N LYS A 1237 33.61 -29.93 -44.87
CA LYS A 1237 32.68 -28.81 -44.66
C LYS A 1237 31.48 -29.25 -43.85
N SER A 1238 31.13 -28.51 -42.79
CA SER A 1238 29.97 -28.84 -41.96
C SER A 1238 28.66 -28.62 -42.73
N LYS A 1239 27.67 -29.50 -42.54
CA LYS A 1239 26.30 -29.35 -43.04
C LYS A 1239 25.42 -28.52 -42.10
N TYR A 1240 25.68 -28.64 -40.79
CA TYR A 1240 24.96 -28.01 -39.68
C TYR A 1240 25.87 -28.01 -38.43
N TRP A 1241 25.36 -27.55 -37.28
CA TRP A 1241 26.09 -27.54 -35.99
C TRP A 1241 26.65 -28.92 -35.64
N THR A 1242 27.90 -28.99 -35.18
CA THR A 1242 28.56 -30.26 -34.81
C THR A 1242 29.69 -30.08 -33.78
N GLN A 1243 29.83 -31.02 -32.86
CA GLN A 1243 30.93 -31.10 -31.87
C GLN A 1243 31.25 -32.59 -31.59
N GLY A 1244 32.52 -32.97 -31.48
CA GLY A 1244 32.93 -34.36 -31.26
C GLY A 1244 32.90 -35.29 -32.48
N ASN A 1245 32.05 -35.02 -33.47
CA ASN A 1245 31.92 -35.85 -34.67
C ASN A 1245 33.13 -35.69 -35.62
N THR A 1246 33.83 -36.78 -35.93
CA THR A 1246 35.03 -36.78 -36.79
C THR A 1246 34.69 -36.66 -38.28
N PRO A 1247 35.37 -35.77 -39.04
CA PRO A 1247 35.20 -35.64 -40.48
C PRO A 1247 35.57 -36.92 -41.23
N GLY A 1248 34.75 -37.31 -42.20
CA GLY A 1248 34.94 -38.52 -43.01
C GLY A 1248 34.37 -39.81 -42.41
N SER A 1249 33.96 -39.83 -41.14
CA SER A 1249 33.33 -41.01 -40.51
C SER A 1249 31.90 -40.76 -39.99
N SER A 1250 31.34 -39.57 -40.23
CA SER A 1250 30.05 -39.17 -39.68
C SER A 1250 29.32 -38.16 -40.57
N ASP A 1251 27.99 -38.14 -40.49
CA ASP A 1251 27.11 -37.40 -41.40
C ASP A 1251 27.17 -35.85 -41.37
N PRO A 1252 27.54 -35.12 -40.29
CA PRO A 1252 27.54 -33.66 -40.34
C PRO A 1252 28.64 -33.07 -41.23
N TRP A 1253 29.54 -33.88 -41.81
CA TRP A 1253 30.66 -33.44 -42.64
C TRP A 1253 30.53 -33.89 -44.10
N THR A 1254 30.79 -32.98 -45.02
CA THR A 1254 30.90 -33.24 -46.46
C THR A 1254 32.36 -33.07 -46.88
N LEU A 1255 32.94 -34.04 -47.60
CA LEU A 1255 34.29 -33.91 -48.16
C LEU A 1255 34.29 -32.83 -49.26
N VAL A 1256 35.21 -31.86 -49.17
CA VAL A 1256 35.43 -30.83 -50.19
C VAL A 1256 36.51 -31.27 -51.18
N GLY A 1257 37.58 -31.90 -50.68
CA GLY A 1257 38.67 -32.44 -51.49
C GLY A 1257 40.00 -32.52 -50.74
N PRO A 1258 41.08 -32.96 -51.40
CA PRO A 1258 42.42 -33.00 -50.81
C PRO A 1258 42.99 -31.61 -50.57
N CYS A 1259 43.73 -31.45 -49.48
CA CYS A 1259 44.51 -30.27 -49.14
C CYS A 1259 45.86 -30.32 -49.88
N ASN A 1260 45.83 -29.91 -51.15
CA ASN A 1260 47.01 -29.77 -52.01
C ASN A 1260 47.68 -28.40 -51.87
#